data_AF-A0A976HJI8-F1
#
_entry.id   AF-A0A976HJI8-F1
#
_cell.length_a   1.000
_cell.length_b   1.000
_cell.length_c   1.000
_cell.angle_alpha   90.00
_cell.angle_beta   90.00
_cell.angle_gamma   90.00
#
_symmetry.space_group_name_H-M   'P 1'
#
loop_
_entity.id
_entity.type
_entity.pdbx_description
1 polymer ?
#
loop_
_entity_poly.entity_id
_entity_poly.type
_entity_poly.pdbx_seq_one_letter_code
_entity_poly.pdbx_strand_id
1 'polypeptide(L)'
;MQTPEQPILRDIVLIGGGHSHVGVLKSFGMKPIPGVRLTLICTDMHTPYSGMLPGYVAGHYDYDAVHIDLSRLAVFAGARLYRDEVIGIDRTSKKVLCRNRPPVPYDQLSINIGSTPQLAQVPGAADHAVAVKPIQRFNDRWLSLLDRVQKSAAKMTIAVVGAGAGGVELTLAMQHRLRNELTALGRNPDDLAFHLFTNVADILPTHNAGVRARFDRVLGERGVIVHRSAAVSQVFAGRLQTASGETFDADEIIWVTRAGGAPWLKATGLALDEEGFIKVSDTLQTVTDPDIFAAGDIASMISYKLEKAGVFAVRQGPPLTENLRRAVGGTALEAYRPQTSWLALISTGDKYAVASRGWLGFAGAWVWTWKDWIDRRFMAKFQDFPAMDAHATTAPAAASQNSVKLSQEESLQAISAIAMRCGGCGAKVGSTVLSRALSNLHPVDRDDVIIGLKDPDDAAVVRVPAGKAMVHSVDFFRSFIDDPYIFGKVAANHALGDIWAMGAEAQSATAIATVPSGLEAKVEDVLFQMMTGALEVLNEAGCALVGGHTGEGKELALGFAVNGLIDDDPTKILRKNGMQPGDVLILTKPIGTGTLFAAHARLAAKGRWIDGALKSMVISNRLGAKCLSEFGATACTDLTGFGLLGHLVEMTRPSGVDAELNLTSLPLLDGAEECVAQGIVSSLQSANVRLRRALRNQEAMVKHPRYPLIFDPQTAGGLLASVPADRVDACVNALRALGYVHTATIGRIMAQGEALEPIILKV
;
A
#
# COMPACT_ATOMS: atom_id res chain seq x y z
N MET A 1 -3.28 4.14 -15.20
CA MET A 1 -1.85 4.47 -15.15
C MET A 1 -1.52 5.31 -16.36
N GLN A 2 -0.68 6.33 -16.18
CA GLN A 2 -0.28 7.20 -17.29
C GLN A 2 0.94 6.57 -17.98
N THR A 3 0.76 6.09 -19.20
CA THR A 3 1.87 5.64 -20.02
C THR A 3 2.71 6.86 -20.38
N PRO A 4 4.01 6.90 -20.06
CA PRO A 4 4.83 8.06 -20.37
C PRO A 4 4.90 8.24 -21.89
N GLU A 5 4.45 9.40 -22.39
CA GLU A 5 4.54 9.75 -23.81
C GLU A 5 5.99 10.07 -24.25
N GLN A 6 6.89 10.27 -23.29
CA GLN A 6 8.30 10.58 -23.51
C GLN A 6 9.20 9.64 -22.69
N PRO A 7 10.43 9.38 -23.15
CA PRO A 7 11.40 8.59 -22.41
C PRO A 7 11.66 9.16 -21.01
N ILE A 8 11.93 8.28 -20.05
CA ILE A 8 12.25 8.70 -18.69
C ILE A 8 13.70 9.20 -18.63
N LEU A 9 13.86 10.43 -18.11
CA LEU A 9 15.13 11.17 -18.05
C LEU A 9 15.61 11.37 -16.60
N ARG A 10 14.70 11.65 -15.65
CA ARG A 10 15.05 11.86 -14.23
C ARG A 10 14.06 11.17 -13.30
N ASP A 11 14.56 10.78 -12.13
CA ASP A 11 13.80 10.23 -11.02
C ASP A 11 13.77 11.22 -9.84
N ILE A 12 12.56 11.51 -9.38
CA ILE A 12 12.32 12.12 -8.08
C ILE A 12 11.77 11.05 -7.15
N VAL A 13 12.45 10.80 -6.04
CA VAL A 13 11.99 9.87 -5.00
C VAL A 13 11.52 10.66 -3.78
N LEU A 14 10.31 10.35 -3.32
CA LEU A 14 9.67 10.91 -2.13
C LEU A 14 9.63 9.83 -1.05
N ILE A 15 10.33 10.03 0.07
CA ILE A 15 10.27 9.14 1.23
C ILE A 15 9.23 9.67 2.22
N GLY A 16 8.17 8.90 2.44
CA GLY A 16 7.08 9.19 3.37
C GLY A 16 5.95 10.03 2.76
N GLY A 17 4.71 9.66 3.03
CA GLY A 17 3.51 10.39 2.56
C GLY A 17 3.10 11.57 3.45
N GLY A 18 4.05 12.36 3.94
CA GLY A 18 3.77 13.52 4.81
C GLY A 18 3.06 14.68 4.10
N HIS A 19 2.61 15.66 4.87
CA HIS A 19 1.77 16.78 4.41
C HIS A 19 2.38 17.63 3.28
N SER A 20 3.71 17.73 3.21
CA SER A 20 4.38 18.46 2.10
C SER A 20 4.41 17.59 0.84
N HIS A 21 4.64 16.28 0.96
CA HIS A 21 4.67 15.35 -0.18
C HIS A 21 3.30 15.13 -0.80
N VAL A 22 2.20 15.10 -0.02
CA VAL A 22 0.85 15.08 -0.62
C VAL A 22 0.60 16.33 -1.48
N GLY A 23 1.15 17.48 -1.07
CA GLY A 23 1.15 18.71 -1.88
C GLY A 23 1.96 18.57 -3.18
N VAL A 24 3.16 17.97 -3.09
CA VAL A 24 4.01 17.67 -4.26
C VAL A 24 3.28 16.76 -5.24
N LEU A 25 2.79 15.60 -4.80
CA LEU A 25 2.07 14.63 -5.62
C LEU A 25 0.89 15.29 -6.33
N LYS A 26 0.07 16.05 -5.59
CA LYS A 26 -1.06 16.78 -6.19
C LYS A 26 -0.58 17.75 -7.27
N SER A 27 0.47 18.53 -7.01
CA SER A 27 0.97 19.48 -8.00
C SER A 27 1.52 18.81 -9.25
N PHE A 28 2.21 17.68 -9.11
CA PHE A 28 2.69 16.89 -10.24
C PHE A 28 1.54 16.27 -11.05
N GLY A 29 0.47 15.81 -10.40
CA GLY A 29 -0.74 15.36 -11.11
C GLY A 29 -1.46 16.47 -11.88
N MET A 30 -1.45 17.70 -11.34
CA MET A 30 -2.02 18.87 -12.05
C MET A 30 -1.12 19.40 -13.17
N LYS A 31 0.21 19.31 -13.00
CA LYS A 31 1.20 19.83 -13.95
C LYS A 31 2.42 18.88 -13.97
N PRO A 32 2.38 17.79 -14.75
CA PRO A 32 3.51 16.87 -14.85
C PRO A 32 4.71 17.56 -15.51
N ILE A 33 5.91 17.01 -15.30
CA ILE A 33 7.10 17.39 -16.05
C ILE A 33 7.44 16.25 -17.00
N PRO A 34 7.39 16.47 -18.33
CA PRO A 34 7.77 15.45 -19.29
C PRO A 34 9.19 14.92 -19.02
N GLY A 35 9.37 13.60 -19.08
CA GLY A 35 10.63 12.93 -18.80
C GLY A 35 11.01 12.80 -17.32
N VAL A 36 10.19 13.28 -16.38
CA VAL A 36 10.41 13.11 -14.94
C VAL A 36 9.48 12.04 -14.39
N ARG A 37 10.06 11.08 -13.68
CA ARG A 37 9.36 9.98 -13.03
C ARG A 37 9.33 10.22 -11.53
N LEU A 38 8.13 10.17 -10.95
CA LEU A 38 7.92 10.37 -9.52
C LEU A 38 7.70 9.01 -8.84
N THR A 39 8.37 8.78 -7.72
CA THR A 39 8.21 7.56 -6.90
C THR A 39 7.95 7.95 -5.44
N LEU A 40 6.86 7.47 -4.86
CA LEU A 40 6.57 7.57 -3.42
C LEU A 40 6.92 6.25 -2.74
N ILE A 41 7.77 6.30 -1.71
CA ILE A 41 8.07 5.15 -0.84
C ILE A 41 7.48 5.42 0.54
N CYS A 42 6.55 4.58 0.98
CA CYS A 42 5.93 4.71 2.30
C CYS A 42 5.45 3.36 2.86
N THR A 43 5.35 3.26 4.18
CA THR A 43 4.84 2.05 4.86
C THR A 43 3.32 1.95 4.78
N ASP A 44 2.65 3.10 4.72
CA ASP A 44 1.21 3.24 4.92
C ASP A 44 0.54 3.68 3.61
N MET A 45 -0.66 3.15 3.31
CA MET A 45 -1.46 3.53 2.14
C MET A 45 -2.34 4.77 2.39
N HIS A 46 -2.51 5.12 3.66
CA HIS A 46 -3.36 6.21 4.12
C HIS A 46 -2.56 7.07 5.09
N THR A 47 -2.48 8.37 4.81
CA THR A 47 -1.82 9.33 5.71
C THR A 47 -2.88 10.17 6.42
N PRO A 48 -2.91 10.18 7.76
CA PRO A 48 -3.90 10.95 8.50
C PRO A 48 -3.62 12.45 8.43
N TYR A 49 -4.68 13.22 8.24
CA TYR A 49 -4.66 14.65 8.44
C TYR A 49 -4.77 14.96 9.93
N SER A 50 -3.63 15.29 10.54
CA SER A 50 -3.53 15.47 11.99
C SER A 50 -4.47 16.54 12.56
N GLY A 51 -4.88 17.52 11.75
CA GLY A 51 -5.85 18.54 12.13
C GLY A 51 -7.26 17.98 12.43
N MET A 52 -7.64 16.86 11.81
CA MET A 52 -8.94 16.21 12.01
C MET A 52 -8.88 14.99 12.95
N LEU A 53 -7.68 14.50 13.29
CA LEU A 53 -7.51 13.31 14.13
C LEU A 53 -8.27 13.41 15.47
N PRO A 54 -8.24 14.53 16.22
CA PRO A 54 -9.01 14.63 17.46
C PRO A 54 -10.52 14.57 17.22
N GLY A 55 -11.02 15.08 16.09
CA GLY A 55 -12.43 14.96 15.73
C GLY A 55 -12.83 13.53 15.38
N TYR A 56 -11.94 12.76 14.75
CA TYR A 56 -12.12 11.33 14.52
C TYR A 56 -12.18 10.55 15.84
N VAL A 57 -11.23 10.80 16.75
CA VAL A 57 -11.22 10.22 18.10
C VAL A 57 -12.49 10.57 18.88
N ALA A 58 -12.97 11.81 18.77
CA ALA A 58 -14.22 12.24 19.37
C ALA A 58 -15.47 11.62 18.70
N GLY A 59 -15.32 10.97 17.53
CA GLY A 59 -16.42 10.32 16.80
C GLY A 59 -17.18 11.20 15.83
N HIS A 60 -16.63 12.35 15.42
CA HIS A 60 -17.29 13.29 14.50
C HIS A 60 -17.05 12.98 13.02
N TYR A 61 -16.04 12.16 12.73
CA TYR A 61 -15.63 11.78 11.38
C TYR A 61 -15.39 10.27 11.30
N ASP A 62 -15.58 9.69 10.13
CA ASP A 62 -15.12 8.34 9.83
C ASP A 62 -13.63 8.33 9.44
N TYR A 63 -13.09 7.12 9.22
CA TYR A 63 -11.69 6.91 8.87
C TYR A 63 -11.32 7.57 7.52
N ASP A 64 -12.17 7.42 6.49
CA ASP A 64 -11.88 7.90 5.13
C ASP A 64 -11.97 9.45 5.05
N ALA A 65 -12.76 10.08 5.92
CA ALA A 65 -12.88 11.52 6.03
C ALA A 65 -11.61 12.20 6.56
N VAL A 66 -10.78 11.51 7.35
CA VAL A 66 -9.58 12.07 7.98
C VAL A 66 -8.27 11.57 7.40
N HIS A 67 -8.29 10.58 6.51
CA HIS A 67 -7.11 10.04 5.86
C HIS A 67 -7.04 10.43 4.39
N ILE A 68 -5.86 10.87 3.95
CA ILE A 68 -5.55 11.04 2.53
C ILE A 68 -5.12 9.69 1.99
N ASP A 69 -5.77 9.24 0.93
CA ASP A 69 -5.43 8.01 0.22
C ASP A 69 -4.22 8.24 -0.70
N LEU A 70 -3.06 7.74 -0.27
CA LEU A 70 -1.79 7.91 -0.99
C LEU A 70 -1.76 7.09 -2.28
N SER A 71 -2.45 5.95 -2.33
CA SER A 71 -2.57 5.16 -3.55
C SER A 71 -3.33 5.92 -4.63
N ARG A 72 -4.52 6.45 -4.27
CA ARG A 72 -5.31 7.25 -5.20
C ARG A 72 -4.57 8.51 -5.64
N LEU A 73 -3.90 9.19 -4.72
CA LEU A 73 -3.12 10.39 -5.02
C LEU A 73 -1.89 10.08 -5.90
N ALA A 74 -1.23 8.95 -5.70
CA ALA A 74 -0.11 8.51 -6.54
C ALA A 74 -0.57 8.20 -7.98
N VAL A 75 -1.70 7.49 -8.14
CA VAL A 75 -2.28 7.25 -9.48
C VAL A 75 -2.64 8.57 -10.16
N PHE A 76 -3.27 9.50 -9.43
CA PHE A 76 -3.57 10.83 -9.97
C PHE A 76 -2.31 11.59 -10.40
N ALA A 77 -1.22 11.44 -9.64
CA ALA A 77 0.07 12.07 -9.94
C ALA A 77 0.87 11.39 -11.07
N GLY A 78 0.42 10.22 -11.57
CA GLY A 78 1.25 9.36 -12.41
C GLY A 78 2.52 8.87 -11.71
N ALA A 79 2.50 8.81 -10.37
CA ALA A 79 3.63 8.43 -9.54
C ALA A 79 3.60 6.93 -9.24
N ARG A 80 4.78 6.32 -9.18
CA ARG A 80 4.94 4.97 -8.63
C ARG A 80 4.71 5.00 -7.13
N LEU A 81 4.07 3.97 -6.60
CA LEU A 81 3.87 3.80 -5.17
C LEU A 81 4.52 2.50 -4.71
N TYR A 82 5.57 2.62 -3.91
CA TYR A 82 6.30 1.49 -3.33
C TYR A 82 5.98 1.38 -1.86
N ARG A 83 5.34 0.27 -1.48
CA ARG A 83 5.03 -0.02 -0.08
C ARG A 83 6.20 -0.73 0.59
N ASP A 84 7.10 0.04 1.17
CA ASP A 84 8.22 -0.51 1.94
C ASP A 84 8.72 0.48 3.00
N GLU A 85 9.51 -0.03 3.94
CA GLU A 85 10.21 0.77 4.93
C GLU A 85 11.58 1.18 4.38
N VAL A 86 11.87 2.49 4.42
CA VAL A 86 13.21 3.00 4.15
C VAL A 86 14.08 2.86 5.40
N ILE A 87 15.25 2.27 5.21
CA ILE A 87 16.17 1.90 6.29
C ILE A 87 17.51 2.61 6.20
N GLY A 88 17.74 3.35 5.12
CA GLY A 88 19.00 4.05 4.87
C GLY A 88 19.00 4.75 3.52
N ILE A 89 20.03 5.56 3.30
CA ILE A 89 20.32 6.21 2.02
C ILE A 89 21.80 6.03 1.75
N ASP A 90 22.14 5.42 0.62
CA ASP A 90 23.49 5.45 0.07
C ASP A 90 23.61 6.68 -0.84
N ARG A 91 24.23 7.72 -0.30
CA ARG A 91 24.41 9.01 -0.99
C ARG A 91 25.45 8.94 -2.10
N THR A 92 26.42 8.03 -1.98
CA THR A 92 27.49 7.88 -2.97
C THR A 92 26.95 7.27 -4.25
N SER A 93 26.13 6.21 -4.12
CA SER A 93 25.48 5.57 -5.27
C SER A 93 24.11 6.16 -5.63
N LYS A 94 23.63 7.16 -4.86
CA LYS A 94 22.32 7.80 -4.98
C LYS A 94 21.16 6.79 -4.97
N LYS A 95 21.13 5.95 -3.94
CA LYS A 95 20.11 4.90 -3.75
C LYS A 95 19.44 5.00 -2.39
N VAL A 96 18.12 4.85 -2.37
CA VAL A 96 17.33 4.65 -1.17
C VAL A 96 17.34 3.17 -0.81
N LEU A 97 17.78 2.85 0.41
CA LEU A 97 17.82 1.47 0.91
C LEU A 97 16.47 1.14 1.53
N CYS A 98 15.82 0.10 1.02
CA CYS A 98 14.52 -0.37 1.48
C CYS A 98 14.67 -1.72 2.20
N ARG A 99 13.74 -2.07 3.09
CA ARG A 99 13.86 -3.28 3.90
C ARG A 99 13.60 -4.57 3.13
N ASN A 100 12.60 -4.56 2.24
CA ASN A 100 12.05 -5.78 1.64
C ASN A 100 12.13 -5.77 0.11
N ARG A 101 12.93 -4.87 -0.48
CA ARG A 101 13.14 -4.79 -1.92
C ARG A 101 14.53 -4.24 -2.26
N PRO A 102 14.98 -4.40 -3.52
CA PRO A 102 16.26 -3.84 -3.94
C PRO A 102 16.30 -2.30 -3.85
N PRO A 103 17.48 -1.70 -3.62
CA PRO A 103 17.62 -0.25 -3.50
C PRO A 103 17.05 0.54 -4.69
N VAL A 104 16.43 1.68 -4.40
CA VAL A 104 15.75 2.52 -5.41
C VAL A 104 16.62 3.73 -5.76
N PRO A 105 17.05 3.90 -7.01
CA PRO A 105 17.87 5.03 -7.42
C PRO A 105 17.08 6.34 -7.45
N TYR A 106 17.77 7.47 -7.25
CA TYR A 106 17.20 8.80 -7.36
C TYR A 106 18.14 9.78 -8.08
N ASP A 107 17.57 10.74 -8.81
CA ASP A 107 18.31 11.96 -9.21
C ASP A 107 18.08 13.07 -8.18
N GLN A 108 16.85 13.17 -7.66
CA GLN A 108 16.47 14.06 -6.57
C GLN A 108 15.69 13.28 -5.52
N LEU A 109 15.97 13.52 -4.25
CA LEU A 109 15.35 12.85 -3.11
C LEU A 109 14.65 13.87 -2.22
N SER A 110 13.48 13.53 -1.69
CA SER A 110 12.85 14.33 -0.63
C SER A 110 12.36 13.46 0.52
N ILE A 111 12.59 13.88 1.77
CA ILE A 111 12.24 13.14 2.98
C ILE A 111 11.15 13.89 3.75
N ASN A 112 10.01 13.23 3.99
CA ASN A 112 8.87 13.74 4.74
C ASN A 112 8.15 12.63 5.49
N ILE A 113 8.88 12.04 6.43
CA ILE A 113 8.45 10.88 7.25
C ILE A 113 7.80 11.29 8.58
N GLY A 114 7.60 12.60 8.82
CA GLY A 114 7.15 13.10 10.11
C GLY A 114 8.21 12.94 11.22
N SER A 115 7.76 12.99 12.47
CA SER A 115 8.61 12.84 13.66
C SER A 115 8.34 11.50 14.36
N THR A 116 9.36 10.91 14.99
CA THR A 116 9.30 9.63 15.70
C THR A 116 9.23 9.86 17.21
N PRO A 117 8.28 9.26 17.95
CA PRO A 117 8.24 9.40 19.41
C PRO A 117 9.53 8.93 20.06
N GLN A 118 10.02 9.70 21.05
CA GLN A 118 11.20 9.33 21.83
C GLN A 118 10.81 8.51 23.08
N LEU A 119 10.13 7.38 22.89
CA LEU A 119 9.74 6.50 24.01
C LEU A 119 10.96 5.88 24.71
N ALA A 120 12.04 5.63 23.97
CA ALA A 120 13.24 4.97 24.51
C ALA A 120 14.00 5.79 25.57
N GLN A 121 13.72 7.09 25.71
CA GLN A 121 14.34 7.94 26.73
C GLN A 121 13.72 7.76 28.11
N VAL A 122 12.51 7.22 28.19
CA VAL A 122 11.78 6.96 29.44
C VAL A 122 11.69 5.44 29.62
N PRO A 123 12.38 4.85 30.62
CA PRO A 123 12.35 3.42 30.86
C PRO A 123 10.92 2.87 30.92
N GLY A 124 10.67 1.79 30.17
CA GLY A 124 9.38 1.09 30.06
C GLY A 124 8.30 1.79 29.24
N ALA A 125 8.49 3.03 28.79
CA ALA A 125 7.47 3.72 27.97
C ALA A 125 7.27 3.07 26.60
N ALA A 126 8.32 2.51 26.00
CA ALA A 126 8.22 1.80 24.73
C ALA A 126 7.35 0.53 24.81
N ASP A 127 7.34 -0.13 25.96
CA ASP A 127 6.66 -1.41 26.18
C ASP A 127 5.23 -1.23 26.72
N HIS A 128 4.98 -0.13 27.44
CA HIS A 128 3.76 0.05 28.23
C HIS A 128 2.94 1.31 27.90
N ALA A 129 3.44 2.20 27.02
CA ALA A 129 2.68 3.36 26.58
C ALA A 129 2.34 3.31 25.08
N VAL A 130 1.25 3.99 24.72
CA VAL A 130 0.80 4.13 23.34
C VAL A 130 1.17 5.52 22.83
N ALA A 131 2.16 5.61 21.95
CA ALA A 131 2.46 6.86 21.28
C ALA A 131 1.40 7.22 20.22
N VAL A 132 1.05 8.50 20.15
CA VAL A 132 0.10 9.02 19.16
C VAL A 132 0.65 9.01 17.74
N LYS A 133 1.97 9.10 17.57
CA LYS A 133 2.65 8.95 16.28
C LYS A 133 3.46 7.64 16.28
N PRO A 134 3.62 6.92 15.17
CA PRO A 134 2.84 7.05 13.94
C PRO A 134 1.35 6.77 14.20
N ILE A 135 0.48 7.57 13.57
CA ILE A 135 -0.95 7.64 13.90
C ILE A 135 -1.69 6.34 13.60
N GLN A 136 -1.24 5.53 12.64
CA GLN A 136 -1.85 4.23 12.36
C GLN A 136 -1.83 3.31 13.58
N ARG A 137 -0.67 3.18 14.25
CA ARG A 137 -0.56 2.35 15.47
C ARG A 137 -1.43 2.87 16.61
N PHE A 138 -1.55 4.20 16.70
CA PHE A 138 -2.48 4.83 17.64
C PHE A 138 -3.94 4.49 17.32
N ASN A 139 -4.34 4.48 16.05
CA ASN A 139 -5.69 4.15 15.64
C ASN A 139 -6.13 2.74 16.09
N ASP A 140 -5.29 1.74 15.86
CA ASP A 140 -5.60 0.36 16.26
C ASP A 140 -5.74 0.23 17.79
N ARG A 141 -4.87 0.91 18.54
CA ARG A 141 -4.93 0.97 20.00
C ARG A 141 -6.15 1.74 20.50
N TRP A 142 -6.52 2.83 19.83
CA TRP A 142 -7.70 3.62 20.13
C TRP A 142 -8.99 2.80 19.94
N LEU A 143 -9.12 2.08 18.82
CA LEU A 143 -10.26 1.19 18.58
C LEU A 143 -10.32 0.06 19.61
N SER A 144 -9.17 -0.50 20.00
CA SER A 144 -9.11 -1.51 21.07
C SER A 144 -9.51 -0.96 22.45
N LEU A 145 -9.11 0.28 22.78
CA LEU A 145 -9.56 0.97 24.00
C LEU A 145 -11.07 1.19 23.98
N LEU A 146 -11.61 1.67 22.86
CA LEU A 146 -13.05 1.88 22.68
C LEU A 146 -13.83 0.58 22.89
N ASP A 147 -13.40 -0.52 22.26
CA ASP A 147 -13.99 -1.85 22.42
C ASP A 147 -13.94 -2.35 23.88
N ARG A 148 -12.80 -2.17 24.56
CA ARG A 148 -12.67 -2.53 25.99
C ARG A 148 -13.63 -1.74 26.87
N VAL A 149 -13.76 -0.43 26.64
CA VAL A 149 -14.70 0.42 27.40
C VAL A 149 -16.15 0.00 27.15
N GLN A 150 -16.49 -0.34 25.90
CA GLN A 150 -17.84 -0.82 25.56
C GLN A 150 -18.18 -2.17 26.20
N LYS A 151 -17.21 -3.10 26.27
CA LYS A 151 -17.45 -4.47 26.78
C LYS A 151 -17.26 -4.64 28.29
N SER A 152 -16.37 -3.87 28.93
CA SER A 152 -16.02 -4.04 30.34
C SER A 152 -16.74 -3.03 31.22
N ALA A 153 -17.42 -3.50 32.28
CA ALA A 153 -18.03 -2.67 33.31
C ALA A 153 -17.04 -2.05 34.32
N ALA A 154 -15.75 -2.39 34.23
CA ALA A 154 -14.74 -1.92 35.17
C ALA A 154 -14.50 -0.41 35.05
N LYS A 155 -14.18 0.23 36.19
CA LYS A 155 -13.62 1.58 36.20
C LYS A 155 -12.28 1.59 35.48
N MET A 156 -11.98 2.67 34.78
CA MET A 156 -10.78 2.77 33.97
C MET A 156 -10.12 4.15 34.13
N THR A 157 -8.82 4.15 34.34
CA THR A 157 -7.99 5.34 34.43
C THR A 157 -7.12 5.48 33.19
N ILE A 158 -7.23 6.62 32.51
CA ILE A 158 -6.47 6.94 31.30
C ILE A 158 -5.50 8.09 31.62
N ALA A 159 -4.21 7.82 31.48
CA ALA A 159 -3.16 8.82 31.66
C ALA A 159 -2.66 9.31 30.30
N VAL A 160 -2.57 10.63 30.12
CA VAL A 160 -2.03 11.27 28.92
C VAL A 160 -0.78 12.06 29.29
N VAL A 161 0.35 11.74 28.68
CA VAL A 161 1.64 12.37 28.97
C VAL A 161 1.98 13.38 27.88
N GLY A 162 1.97 14.68 28.24
CA GLY A 162 2.30 15.80 27.38
C GLY A 162 1.14 16.76 27.17
N ALA A 163 1.08 17.87 27.92
CA ALA A 163 0.01 18.88 27.82
C ALA A 163 0.26 19.99 26.76
N GLY A 164 0.82 19.62 25.60
CA GLY A 164 0.83 20.48 24.42
C GLY A 164 -0.55 20.55 23.74
N ALA A 165 -0.67 21.32 22.65
CA ALA A 165 -1.94 21.47 21.92
C ALA A 165 -2.56 20.11 21.55
N GLY A 166 -1.78 19.21 20.95
CA GLY A 166 -2.26 17.87 20.58
C GLY A 166 -2.66 17.01 21.79
N GLY A 167 -1.93 17.09 22.91
CA GLY A 167 -2.25 16.29 24.10
C GLY A 167 -3.50 16.77 24.83
N VAL A 168 -3.68 18.09 24.97
CA VAL A 168 -4.91 18.67 25.54
C VAL A 168 -6.11 18.35 24.65
N GLU A 169 -5.99 18.57 23.34
CA GLU A 169 -7.07 18.31 22.38
C GLU A 169 -7.47 16.83 22.35
N LEU A 170 -6.48 15.93 22.32
CA LEU A 170 -6.71 14.49 22.31
C LEU A 170 -7.32 14.00 23.62
N THR A 171 -6.85 14.51 24.77
CA THR A 171 -7.43 14.16 26.09
C THR A 171 -8.92 14.50 26.12
N LEU A 172 -9.29 15.71 25.70
CA LEU A 172 -10.68 16.15 25.67
C LEU A 172 -11.53 15.39 24.65
N ALA A 173 -10.95 15.01 23.50
CA ALA A 173 -11.61 14.18 22.49
C ALA A 173 -11.91 12.77 23.00
N MET A 174 -10.92 12.10 23.60
CA MET A 174 -11.09 10.75 24.17
C MET A 174 -12.11 10.78 25.32
N GLN A 175 -11.98 11.76 26.21
CA GLN A 175 -12.89 11.96 27.34
C GLN A 175 -14.33 12.17 26.88
N HIS A 176 -14.55 12.97 25.84
CA HIS A 176 -15.87 13.15 25.24
C HIS A 176 -16.44 11.85 24.68
N ARG A 177 -15.67 11.15 23.82
CA ARG A 177 -16.16 9.94 23.15
C ARG A 177 -16.49 8.83 24.15
N LEU A 178 -15.56 8.49 25.04
CA LEU A 178 -15.71 7.35 25.94
C LEU A 178 -16.83 7.56 26.97
N ARG A 179 -17.01 8.79 27.49
CA ARG A 179 -18.13 9.10 28.39
C ARG A 179 -19.49 8.99 27.70
N ASN A 180 -19.59 9.43 26.45
CA ASN A 180 -20.83 9.31 25.67
C ASN A 180 -21.17 7.83 25.38
N GLU A 181 -20.17 6.99 25.11
CA GLU A 181 -20.36 5.55 24.94
C GLU A 181 -20.89 4.89 26.21
N LEU A 182 -20.30 5.21 27.37
CA LEU A 182 -20.81 4.70 28.65
C LEU A 182 -22.25 5.15 28.90
N THR A 183 -22.56 6.43 28.64
CA THR A 183 -23.91 6.97 28.79
C THR A 183 -24.90 6.26 27.86
N ALA A 184 -24.54 6.02 26.60
CA ALA A 184 -25.37 5.30 25.64
C ALA A 184 -25.63 3.84 26.04
N LEU A 185 -24.68 3.22 26.75
CA LEU A 185 -24.81 1.89 27.35
C LEU A 185 -25.54 1.88 28.70
N GLY A 186 -26.04 3.03 29.17
CA GLY A 186 -26.72 3.15 30.48
C GLY A 186 -25.78 3.04 31.69
N ARG A 187 -24.48 3.27 31.49
CA ARG A 187 -23.44 3.17 32.52
C ARG A 187 -23.00 4.54 33.01
N ASN A 188 -22.37 4.59 34.18
CA ASN A 188 -21.92 5.83 34.77
C ASN A 188 -20.68 6.37 34.01
N PRO A 189 -20.74 7.55 33.38
CA PRO A 189 -19.58 8.11 32.69
C PRO A 189 -18.42 8.47 33.63
N ASP A 190 -18.69 8.61 34.94
CA ASP A 190 -17.67 8.89 35.97
C ASP A 190 -16.89 7.64 36.42
N ASP A 191 -17.17 6.48 35.82
CA ASP A 191 -16.30 5.29 35.92
C ASP A 191 -14.99 5.48 35.14
N LEU A 192 -14.86 6.55 34.35
CA LEU A 192 -13.64 6.93 33.65
C LEU A 192 -12.93 8.08 34.37
N ALA A 193 -11.66 7.88 34.71
CA ALA A 193 -10.77 8.92 35.21
C ALA A 193 -9.74 9.31 34.15
N PHE A 194 -9.49 10.62 34.00
CA PHE A 194 -8.50 11.15 33.06
C PHE A 194 -7.43 11.96 33.79
N HIS A 195 -6.17 11.62 33.54
CA HIS A 195 -5.01 12.32 34.10
C HIS A 195 -4.18 12.90 32.96
N LEU A 196 -3.82 14.18 33.04
CA LEU A 196 -2.98 14.86 32.04
C LEU A 196 -1.69 15.34 32.70
N PHE A 197 -0.55 14.86 32.22
CA PHE A 197 0.77 15.18 32.78
C PHE A 197 1.51 16.21 31.93
N THR A 198 2.16 17.16 32.59
CA THR A 198 3.08 18.12 31.96
C THR A 198 4.33 18.30 32.80
N ASN A 199 5.48 18.41 32.13
CA ASN A 199 6.78 18.61 32.78
C ASN A 199 7.04 20.08 33.15
N VAL A 200 6.17 21.00 32.75
CA VAL A 200 6.27 22.43 33.05
C VAL A 200 5.06 22.89 33.87
N ALA A 201 5.11 24.11 34.39
CA ALA A 201 4.03 24.65 35.22
C ALA A 201 2.70 24.82 34.48
N ASP A 202 2.75 25.14 33.18
CA ASP A 202 1.58 25.50 32.37
C ASP A 202 1.26 24.47 31.30
N ILE A 203 -0.04 24.21 31.06
CA ILE A 203 -0.50 23.55 29.83
C ILE A 203 -0.38 24.51 28.65
N LEU A 204 -0.30 23.98 27.42
CA LEU A 204 -0.21 24.79 26.20
C LEU A 204 0.84 25.92 26.29
N PRO A 205 2.11 25.62 26.64
CA PRO A 205 3.10 26.65 26.98
C PRO A 205 3.40 27.63 25.84
N THR A 206 3.10 27.26 24.59
CA THR A 206 3.27 28.10 23.39
C THR A 206 2.08 29.04 23.11
N HIS A 207 1.02 28.98 23.92
CA HIS A 207 -0.20 29.76 23.74
C HIS A 207 -0.35 30.82 24.83
N ASN A 208 -1.07 31.91 24.56
CA ASN A 208 -1.23 33.02 25.51
C ASN A 208 -2.02 32.61 26.78
N ALA A 209 -1.86 33.38 27.86
CA ALA A 209 -2.46 33.09 29.16
C ALA A 209 -3.99 32.98 29.13
N GLY A 210 -4.68 33.77 28.30
CA GLY A 210 -6.13 33.71 28.16
C GLY A 210 -6.62 32.41 27.52
N VAL A 211 -5.86 31.87 26.55
CA VAL A 211 -6.14 30.54 25.98
C VAL A 211 -5.87 29.44 27.00
N ARG A 212 -4.76 29.52 27.75
CA ARG A 212 -4.44 28.56 28.81
C ARG A 212 -5.54 28.49 29.87
N ALA A 213 -5.96 29.64 30.40
CA ALA A 213 -7.01 29.73 31.41
C ALA A 213 -8.35 29.13 30.93
N ARG A 214 -8.69 29.28 29.63
CA ARG A 214 -9.89 28.65 29.07
C ARG A 214 -9.78 27.14 29.05
N PHE A 215 -8.66 26.58 28.62
CA PHE A 215 -8.47 25.13 28.63
C PHE A 215 -8.37 24.55 30.03
N ASP A 216 -7.76 25.26 30.97
CA ASP A 216 -7.76 24.85 32.39
C ASP A 216 -9.17 24.77 32.95
N ARG A 217 -10.01 25.76 32.67
CA ARG A 217 -11.43 25.73 33.05
C ARG A 217 -12.15 24.54 32.42
N VAL A 218 -11.99 24.31 31.11
CA VAL A 218 -12.64 23.19 30.42
C VAL A 218 -12.17 21.84 30.98
N LEU A 219 -10.87 21.65 31.19
CA LEU A 219 -10.32 20.41 31.77
C LEU A 219 -10.88 20.16 33.18
N GLY A 220 -10.95 21.20 34.02
CA GLY A 220 -11.53 21.13 35.35
C GLY A 220 -13.03 20.82 35.35
N GLU A 221 -13.82 21.53 34.53
CA GLU A 221 -15.26 21.28 34.32
C GLU A 221 -15.53 19.84 33.84
N ARG A 222 -14.54 19.22 33.21
CA ARG A 222 -14.59 17.86 32.65
C ARG A 222 -13.96 16.79 33.52
N GLY A 223 -13.56 17.13 34.74
CA GLY A 223 -12.99 16.18 35.70
C GLY A 223 -11.63 15.62 35.28
N VAL A 224 -10.91 16.30 34.38
CA VAL A 224 -9.54 15.90 34.00
C VAL A 224 -8.58 16.44 35.05
N ILE A 225 -7.82 15.55 35.68
CA ILE A 225 -6.82 15.91 36.69
C ILE A 225 -5.51 16.28 35.99
N VAL A 226 -5.07 17.52 36.13
CA VAL A 226 -3.83 18.02 35.50
C VAL A 226 -2.68 18.00 36.49
N HIS A 227 -1.66 17.18 36.20
CA HIS A 227 -0.43 17.07 36.98
C HIS A 227 0.63 18.00 36.40
N ARG A 228 0.95 19.07 37.12
CA ARG A 228 1.85 20.14 36.69
C ARG A 228 3.24 19.96 37.24
N SER A 229 4.26 20.37 36.47
CA SER A 229 5.67 20.15 36.83
C SER A 229 5.97 18.68 37.20
N ALA A 230 5.21 17.76 36.63
CA ALA A 230 5.19 16.33 36.93
C ALA A 230 5.76 15.59 35.71
N ALA A 231 7.05 15.74 35.47
CA ALA A 231 7.74 15.03 34.40
C ALA A 231 7.68 13.53 34.66
N VAL A 232 7.14 12.75 33.72
CA VAL A 232 7.13 11.27 33.83
C VAL A 232 8.54 10.74 33.55
N SER A 233 9.11 10.04 34.51
CA SER A 233 10.49 9.52 34.47
C SER A 233 10.55 8.02 34.18
N GLN A 234 9.48 7.27 34.45
CA GLN A 234 9.41 5.83 34.19
C GLN A 234 7.96 5.36 33.98
N VAL A 235 7.78 4.32 33.17
CA VAL A 235 6.48 3.66 32.92
C VAL A 235 6.62 2.16 33.20
N PHE A 236 5.61 1.60 33.85
CA PHE A 236 5.47 0.16 34.14
C PHE A 236 4.16 -0.35 33.54
N ALA A 237 3.95 -1.66 33.57
CA ALA A 237 2.65 -2.23 33.23
C ALA A 237 1.58 -1.69 34.21
N GLY A 238 0.62 -0.91 33.69
CA GLY A 238 -0.51 -0.37 34.46
C GLY A 238 -0.18 0.81 35.39
N ARG A 239 1.02 1.40 35.29
CA ARG A 239 1.48 2.47 36.21
C ARG A 239 2.52 3.38 35.57
N LEU A 240 2.56 4.64 35.99
CA LEU A 240 3.65 5.57 35.69
C LEU A 240 4.25 6.18 36.96
N GLN A 241 5.49 6.65 36.86
CA GLN A 241 6.20 7.35 37.93
C GLN A 241 6.72 8.71 37.43
N THR A 242 6.60 9.73 38.27
CA THR A 242 7.14 11.07 38.01
C THR A 242 8.57 11.22 38.53
N ALA A 243 9.27 12.26 38.07
CA ALA A 243 10.62 12.60 38.52
C ALA A 243 10.69 12.98 40.02
N SER A 244 9.55 13.36 40.64
CA SER A 244 9.42 13.55 42.08
C SER A 244 9.31 12.23 42.86
N GLY A 245 9.18 11.09 42.17
CA GLY A 245 9.03 9.76 42.75
C GLY A 245 7.59 9.31 42.96
N GLU A 246 6.60 10.18 42.69
CA GLU A 246 5.18 9.86 42.84
C GLU A 246 4.72 8.86 41.77
N THR A 247 3.84 7.93 42.16
CA THR A 247 3.35 6.87 41.28
C THR A 247 1.85 6.99 41.05
N PHE A 248 1.41 6.72 39.83
CA PHE A 248 0.01 6.78 39.41
C PHE A 248 -0.37 5.51 38.65
N ASP A 249 -1.40 4.81 39.11
CA ASP A 249 -1.96 3.66 38.39
C ASP A 249 -2.82 4.15 37.21
N ALA A 250 -2.66 3.52 36.05
CA ALA A 250 -3.39 3.84 34.84
C ALA A 250 -3.55 2.60 33.95
N ASP A 251 -4.78 2.30 33.54
CA ASP A 251 -5.11 1.18 32.66
C ASP A 251 -4.72 1.43 31.20
N GLU A 252 -4.59 2.70 30.82
CA GLU A 252 -4.11 3.12 29.51
C GLU A 252 -3.20 4.34 29.66
N ILE A 253 -2.03 4.30 29.01
CA ILE A 253 -1.05 5.39 29.04
C ILE A 253 -0.79 5.88 27.61
N ILE A 254 -1.27 7.08 27.30
CA ILE A 254 -1.13 7.72 26.00
C ILE A 254 0.03 8.71 26.02
N TRP A 255 0.95 8.58 25.07
CA TRP A 255 2.19 9.36 25.01
C TRP A 255 2.14 10.40 23.88
N VAL A 256 2.14 11.68 24.26
CA VAL A 256 1.97 12.85 23.37
C VAL A 256 3.09 13.88 23.58
N THR A 257 4.29 13.42 23.95
CA THR A 257 5.45 14.30 24.17
C THR A 257 6.16 14.67 22.88
N ARG A 258 7.20 15.52 22.99
CA ARG A 258 8.08 15.85 21.86
C ARG A 258 8.67 14.57 21.25
N ALA A 259 8.65 14.56 19.93
CA ALA A 259 9.22 13.51 19.08
C ALA A 259 10.58 13.98 18.54
N GLY A 260 11.39 13.06 18.03
CA GLY A 260 12.68 13.33 17.38
C GLY A 260 12.74 12.81 15.95
N GLY A 261 13.94 12.85 15.36
CA GLY A 261 14.17 12.22 14.06
C GLY A 261 14.21 10.70 14.10
N ALA A 262 13.94 10.06 12.96
CA ALA A 262 13.97 8.61 12.85
C ALA A 262 15.40 8.06 13.05
N PRO A 263 15.60 6.95 13.80
CA PRO A 263 16.93 6.46 14.15
C PRO A 263 17.83 6.15 12.96
N TRP A 264 17.27 5.64 11.86
CA TRP A 264 18.03 5.26 10.66
C TRP A 264 18.73 6.46 9.99
N LEU A 265 18.26 7.70 10.23
CA LEU A 265 18.88 8.90 9.69
C LEU A 265 20.32 9.09 10.18
N LYS A 266 20.66 8.58 11.37
CA LYS A 266 22.02 8.69 11.93
C LYS A 266 23.06 8.01 11.03
N ALA A 267 22.68 6.96 10.31
CA ALA A 267 23.58 6.22 9.42
C ALA A 267 23.69 6.83 8.02
N THR A 268 22.90 7.86 7.69
CA THR A 268 22.88 8.46 6.34
C THR A 268 24.02 9.45 6.09
N GLY A 269 24.70 9.90 7.15
CA GLY A 269 25.70 10.97 7.07
C GLY A 269 25.13 12.36 6.77
N LEU A 270 23.80 12.54 6.78
CA LEU A 270 23.18 13.87 6.74
C LEU A 270 23.40 14.60 8.06
N ALA A 271 23.58 15.93 8.00
CA ALA A 271 23.68 16.73 9.20
C ALA A 271 22.34 16.73 9.96
N LEU A 272 22.37 16.25 11.20
CA LEU A 272 21.23 16.25 12.10
C LEU A 272 21.39 17.31 13.21
N ASP A 273 20.29 17.75 13.80
CA ASP A 273 20.31 18.45 15.08
C ASP A 273 20.36 17.49 16.28
N GLU A 274 20.40 18.04 17.49
CA GLU A 274 20.51 17.26 18.73
C GLU A 274 19.33 16.31 18.96
N GLU A 275 18.15 16.64 18.40
CA GLU A 275 16.94 15.82 18.48
C GLU A 275 16.83 14.81 17.31
N GLY A 276 17.83 14.80 16.41
CA GLY A 276 17.93 13.89 15.27
C GLY A 276 17.21 14.35 14.01
N PHE A 277 16.70 15.58 13.95
CA PHE A 277 16.06 16.12 12.76
C PHE A 277 17.07 16.55 11.70
N ILE A 278 16.69 16.48 10.42
CA ILE A 278 17.57 16.79 9.29
C ILE A 278 17.73 18.31 9.19
N LYS A 279 18.97 18.81 9.23
CA LYS A 279 19.26 20.24 9.04
C LYS A 279 19.10 20.63 7.57
N VAL A 280 18.26 21.64 7.32
CA VAL A 280 17.97 22.15 5.98
C VAL A 280 18.21 23.66 5.87
N SER A 281 18.56 24.10 4.66
CA SER A 281 18.66 25.51 4.29
C SER A 281 17.29 26.14 4.05
N ASP A 282 17.28 27.43 3.69
CA ASP A 282 16.06 28.15 3.32
C ASP A 282 15.39 27.57 2.07
N THR A 283 16.09 26.82 1.22
CA THR A 283 15.53 26.16 0.03
C THR A 283 14.97 24.76 0.31
N LEU A 284 14.99 24.33 1.59
CA LEU A 284 14.62 22.98 2.06
C LEU A 284 15.58 21.87 1.61
N GLN A 285 16.70 22.22 0.95
CA GLN A 285 17.79 21.28 0.72
C GLN A 285 18.48 20.93 2.03
N THR A 286 18.95 19.70 2.17
CA THR A 286 19.85 19.36 3.27
C THR A 286 21.12 20.18 3.17
N VAL A 287 21.71 20.54 4.31
CA VAL A 287 22.98 21.30 4.31
C VAL A 287 24.18 20.46 3.88
N THR A 288 24.01 19.14 3.80
CA THR A 288 25.09 18.18 3.50
C THR A 288 25.06 17.70 2.05
N ASP A 289 23.87 17.66 1.43
CA ASP A 289 23.66 17.12 0.10
C ASP A 289 22.62 17.96 -0.67
N PRO A 290 23.01 18.64 -1.76
CA PRO A 290 22.08 19.47 -2.53
C PRO A 290 21.05 18.66 -3.31
N ASP A 291 21.27 17.36 -3.55
CA ASP A 291 20.29 16.50 -4.26
C ASP A 291 19.24 15.89 -3.32
N ILE A 292 19.31 16.21 -2.02
CA ILE A 292 18.38 15.73 -1.00
C ILE A 292 17.67 16.92 -0.36
N PHE A 293 16.35 16.83 -0.30
CA PHE A 293 15.46 17.77 0.38
C PHE A 293 14.85 17.12 1.62
N ALA A 294 14.46 17.92 2.61
CA ALA A 294 13.61 17.45 3.70
C ALA A 294 12.56 18.49 4.05
N ALA A 295 11.34 18.04 4.35
CA ALA A 295 10.21 18.90 4.71
C ALA A 295 9.28 18.23 5.72
N GLY A 296 8.41 19.02 6.33
CA GLY A 296 7.57 18.59 7.44
C GLY A 296 8.33 18.50 8.75
N ASP A 297 7.79 17.75 9.70
CA ASP A 297 8.34 17.66 11.06
C ASP A 297 9.79 17.16 11.09
N ILE A 298 10.21 16.37 10.09
CA ILE A 298 11.56 15.78 10.05
C ILE A 298 12.66 16.83 9.78
N ALA A 299 12.29 18.00 9.22
CA ALA A 299 13.23 19.04 8.82
C ALA A 299 13.44 20.08 9.93
N SER A 300 14.69 20.50 10.11
CA SER A 300 15.13 21.54 11.06
C SER A 300 15.80 22.65 10.26
N MET A 301 15.16 23.82 10.16
CA MET A 301 15.71 24.94 9.38
C MET A 301 16.84 25.61 10.14
N ILE A 302 17.99 25.82 9.50
CA ILE A 302 19.15 26.45 10.16
C ILE A 302 18.95 27.94 10.44
N SER A 303 18.14 28.63 9.62
CA SER A 303 17.90 30.08 9.73
C SER A 303 16.71 30.43 10.61
N TYR A 304 15.82 29.47 10.91
CA TYR A 304 14.58 29.70 11.63
C TYR A 304 14.29 28.59 12.64
N LYS A 305 13.96 28.96 13.89
CA LYS A 305 13.45 28.02 14.88
C LYS A 305 11.95 27.83 14.70
N LEU A 306 11.54 26.70 14.12
CA LEU A 306 10.14 26.38 13.87
C LEU A 306 9.61 25.35 14.87
N GLU A 307 8.37 25.57 15.33
CA GLU A 307 7.64 24.52 16.03
C GLU A 307 7.32 23.37 15.06
N LYS A 308 7.33 22.14 15.57
CA LYS A 308 6.94 20.94 14.81
C LYS A 308 5.41 20.85 14.73
N ALA A 309 4.82 21.76 13.95
CA ALA A 309 3.39 21.91 13.77
C ALA A 309 2.98 21.66 12.31
N GLY A 310 1.83 21.00 12.12
CA GLY A 310 1.33 20.63 10.80
C GLY A 310 1.14 21.81 9.84
N VAL A 311 0.92 23.02 10.35
CA VAL A 311 0.80 24.24 9.54
C VAL A 311 2.08 24.51 8.74
N PHE A 312 3.26 24.30 9.31
CA PHE A 312 4.53 24.50 8.61
C PHE A 312 4.76 23.40 7.58
N ALA A 313 4.46 22.14 7.94
CA ALA A 313 4.55 21.02 7.00
C ALA A 313 3.70 21.23 5.74
N VAL A 314 2.45 21.70 5.89
CA VAL A 314 1.59 22.03 4.74
C VAL A 314 2.15 23.21 3.94
N ARG A 315 2.68 24.24 4.61
CA ARG A 315 3.22 25.45 3.96
C ARG A 315 4.57 25.23 3.28
N GLN A 316 5.32 24.22 3.66
CA GLN A 316 6.55 23.80 2.97
C GLN A 316 6.26 23.05 1.65
N GLY A 317 5.04 22.54 1.44
CA GLY A 317 4.68 21.79 0.22
C GLY A 317 4.87 22.58 -1.08
N PRO A 318 4.30 23.79 -1.24
CA PRO A 318 4.47 24.59 -2.45
C PRO A 318 5.93 24.94 -2.79
N PRO A 319 6.75 25.52 -1.88
CA PRO A 319 8.15 25.82 -2.20
C PRO A 319 8.99 24.55 -2.43
N LEU A 320 8.71 23.46 -1.71
CA LEU A 320 9.36 22.17 -1.98
C LEU A 320 9.05 21.69 -3.41
N THR A 321 7.79 21.78 -3.82
CA THR A 321 7.37 21.38 -5.17
C THR A 321 8.12 22.17 -6.22
N GLU A 322 8.16 23.50 -6.09
CA GLU A 322 8.85 24.36 -7.04
C GLU A 322 10.35 24.08 -7.06
N ASN A 323 10.97 23.88 -5.90
CA ASN A 323 12.39 23.57 -5.82
C ASN A 323 12.73 22.19 -6.41
N LEU A 324 11.87 21.18 -6.26
CA LEU A 324 12.06 19.89 -6.94
C LEU A 324 12.00 20.05 -8.48
N ARG A 325 11.08 20.88 -9.00
CA ARG A 325 11.02 21.20 -10.45
C ARG A 325 12.28 21.91 -10.93
N ARG A 326 12.76 22.87 -10.14
CA ARG A 326 13.97 23.64 -10.45
C ARG A 326 15.24 22.82 -10.35
N ALA A 327 15.32 21.92 -9.38
CA ALA A 327 16.45 21.01 -9.20
C ALA A 327 16.64 20.11 -10.43
N VAL A 328 15.56 19.46 -10.91
CA VAL A 328 15.64 18.65 -12.14
C VAL A 328 15.85 19.49 -13.41
N GLY A 329 15.39 20.74 -13.43
CA GLY A 329 15.64 21.70 -14.51
C GLY A 329 17.02 22.38 -14.46
N GLY A 330 17.76 22.24 -13.35
CA GLY A 330 19.03 22.92 -13.12
C GLY A 330 18.92 24.44 -12.98
N THR A 331 17.79 24.97 -12.50
CA THR A 331 17.56 26.41 -12.30
C THR A 331 17.67 26.82 -10.83
N ALA A 332 17.81 28.12 -10.56
CA ALA A 332 18.01 28.64 -9.20
C ALA A 332 16.79 28.42 -8.30
N LEU A 333 17.00 27.80 -7.14
CA LEU A 333 15.95 27.46 -6.17
C LEU A 333 15.38 28.68 -5.45
N GLU A 334 14.15 28.56 -4.96
CA GLU A 334 13.45 29.58 -4.18
C GLU A 334 13.57 29.34 -2.68
N ALA A 335 13.75 30.43 -1.92
CA ALA A 335 13.77 30.39 -0.47
C ALA A 335 12.34 30.30 0.10
N TYR A 336 12.13 29.38 1.05
CA TYR A 336 10.97 29.32 1.90
C TYR A 336 11.14 30.26 3.10
N ARG A 337 10.23 31.23 3.22
CA ARG A 337 10.13 32.13 4.37
C ARG A 337 8.94 31.72 5.25
N PRO A 338 9.16 31.12 6.43
CA PRO A 338 8.07 30.69 7.30
C PRO A 338 7.32 31.88 7.90
N GLN A 339 6.01 31.72 8.09
CA GLN A 339 5.20 32.72 8.81
C GLN A 339 5.56 32.75 10.30
N THR A 340 5.61 33.93 10.91
CA THR A 340 5.94 34.10 12.34
C THR A 340 4.72 33.98 13.26
N SER A 341 3.51 34.12 12.73
CA SER A 341 2.25 34.00 13.46
C SER A 341 1.22 33.22 12.64
N TRP A 342 0.46 32.36 13.30
CA TRP A 342 -0.58 31.56 12.68
C TRP A 342 -1.80 31.41 13.60
N LEU A 343 -2.92 31.01 13.01
CA LEU A 343 -4.13 30.68 13.73
C LEU A 343 -4.09 29.19 14.11
N ALA A 344 -4.18 28.90 15.41
CA ALA A 344 -4.45 27.57 15.93
C ALA A 344 -5.93 27.48 16.33
N LEU A 345 -6.61 26.41 15.91
CA LEU A 345 -7.99 26.10 16.29
C LEU A 345 -7.95 24.76 17.01
N ILE A 346 -8.11 24.79 18.34
CA ILE A 346 -7.97 23.62 19.21
C ILE A 346 -9.36 23.24 19.71
N SER A 347 -9.81 22.02 19.40
CA SER A 347 -11.12 21.53 19.83
C SER A 347 -11.15 21.12 21.30
N THR A 348 -12.34 21.16 21.89
CA THR A 348 -12.64 20.60 23.21
C THR A 348 -13.36 19.25 23.10
N GLY A 349 -13.43 18.62 21.92
CA GLY A 349 -14.01 17.29 21.72
C GLY A 349 -15.54 17.27 21.55
N ASP A 350 -16.28 18.24 22.06
CA ASP A 350 -17.75 18.34 22.07
C ASP A 350 -18.31 19.30 21.00
N LYS A 351 -17.67 19.34 19.82
CA LYS A 351 -17.96 20.32 18.76
C LYS A 351 -17.88 21.79 19.21
N TYR A 352 -16.98 22.04 20.16
CA TYR A 352 -16.56 23.36 20.59
C TYR A 352 -15.05 23.50 20.40
N ALA A 353 -14.56 24.73 20.24
CA ALA A 353 -13.14 24.99 19.99
C ALA A 353 -12.71 26.36 20.50
N VAL A 354 -11.39 26.49 20.70
CA VAL A 354 -10.71 27.73 21.08
C VAL A 354 -9.74 28.11 19.96
N ALA A 355 -9.88 29.34 19.46
CA ALA A 355 -8.96 29.96 18.53
C ALA A 355 -7.84 30.66 19.31
N SER A 356 -6.60 30.53 18.81
CA SER A 356 -5.41 31.18 19.34
C SER A 356 -4.60 31.79 18.21
N ARG A 357 -4.30 33.09 18.29
CA ARG A 357 -3.40 33.79 17.36
C ARG A 357 -2.74 34.97 18.06
N GLY A 358 -1.47 34.82 18.44
CA GLY A 358 -0.76 35.85 19.20
C GLY A 358 -1.48 36.16 20.51
N TRP A 359 -1.88 37.42 20.72
CA TRP A 359 -2.62 37.85 21.91
C TRP A 359 -4.15 37.65 21.79
N LEU A 360 -4.67 37.38 20.59
CA LEU A 360 -6.09 37.15 20.36
C LEU A 360 -6.47 35.71 20.70
N GLY A 361 -7.64 35.54 21.33
CA GLY A 361 -8.24 34.23 21.49
C GLY A 361 -9.76 34.29 21.68
N PHE A 362 -10.48 33.46 20.92
CA PHE A 362 -11.94 33.36 20.90
C PHE A 362 -12.33 31.90 21.17
N ALA A 363 -13.55 31.67 21.64
CA ALA A 363 -14.06 30.32 21.87
C ALA A 363 -15.54 30.25 21.52
N GLY A 364 -15.99 29.10 21.04
CA GLY A 364 -17.38 28.93 20.64
C GLY A 364 -17.63 27.67 19.83
N ALA A 365 -18.90 27.25 19.77
CA ALA A 365 -19.33 26.25 18.78
C ALA A 365 -19.11 26.75 17.35
N TRP A 366 -19.31 28.05 17.10
CA TRP A 366 -19.02 28.67 15.80
C TRP A 366 -17.52 28.58 15.41
N VAL A 367 -16.61 28.58 16.40
CA VAL A 367 -15.16 28.40 16.17
C VAL A 367 -14.88 26.96 15.72
N TRP A 368 -15.59 25.98 16.28
CA TRP A 368 -15.49 24.59 15.85
C TRP A 368 -16.05 24.41 14.43
N THR A 369 -17.20 25.01 14.11
CA THR A 369 -17.74 24.98 12.73
C THR A 369 -16.75 25.61 11.74
N TRP A 370 -16.07 26.68 12.13
CA TRP A 370 -15.02 27.29 11.31
C TRP A 370 -13.82 26.35 11.12
N LYS A 371 -13.37 25.67 12.18
CA LYS A 371 -12.33 24.63 12.11
C LYS A 371 -12.73 23.49 11.16
N ASP A 372 -13.91 22.91 11.37
CA ASP A 372 -14.45 21.82 10.54
C ASP A 372 -14.51 22.23 9.07
N TRP A 373 -14.97 23.46 8.77
CA TRP A 373 -14.98 23.98 7.41
C TRP A 373 -13.59 24.10 6.79
N ILE A 374 -12.59 24.62 7.52
CA ILE A 374 -11.20 24.72 7.04
C ILE A 374 -10.63 23.33 6.76
N ASP A 375 -10.82 22.41 7.70
CA ASP A 375 -10.24 21.08 7.67
C ASP A 375 -10.86 20.23 6.55
N ARG A 376 -12.19 20.23 6.41
CA ARG A 376 -12.89 19.57 5.29
C ARG A 376 -12.52 20.17 3.94
N ARG A 377 -12.39 21.50 3.86
CA ARG A 377 -11.92 22.18 2.64
C ARG A 377 -10.48 21.78 2.29
N PHE A 378 -9.63 21.52 3.28
CA PHE A 378 -8.31 20.96 3.04
C PHE A 378 -8.40 19.53 2.52
N MET A 379 -9.18 18.65 3.16
CA MET A 379 -9.33 17.25 2.76
C MET A 379 -9.96 17.07 1.38
N ALA A 380 -10.95 17.88 1.02
CA ALA A 380 -11.57 17.86 -0.31
C ALA A 380 -10.53 18.01 -1.44
N LYS A 381 -9.42 18.72 -1.20
CA LYS A 381 -8.33 18.87 -2.18
C LYS A 381 -7.63 17.55 -2.52
N PHE A 382 -7.76 16.52 -1.69
CA PHE A 382 -7.09 15.23 -1.82
C PHE A 382 -8.09 14.06 -1.88
N GLN A 383 -9.39 14.35 -1.94
CA GLN A 383 -10.47 13.36 -2.12
C GLN A 383 -11.12 13.50 -3.49
N ASP A 384 -11.22 14.73 -4.02
CA ASP A 384 -11.84 14.99 -5.32
C ASP A 384 -10.77 15.34 -6.35
N PHE A 385 -10.39 14.34 -7.13
CA PHE A 385 -9.54 14.53 -8.30
C PHE A 385 -10.41 14.65 -9.55
N PRO A 386 -10.13 15.58 -10.47
CA PRO A 386 -10.83 15.62 -11.74
C PRO A 386 -10.71 14.25 -12.41
N ALA A 387 -11.80 13.79 -13.03
CA ALA A 387 -11.77 12.57 -13.81
C ALA A 387 -10.62 12.67 -14.82
N MET A 388 -9.82 11.59 -14.91
CA MET A 388 -8.79 11.52 -15.94
C MET A 388 -9.47 11.69 -17.29
N ASP A 389 -9.19 12.79 -17.96
CA ASP A 389 -9.76 13.07 -19.27
C ASP A 389 -9.14 12.08 -20.26
N ALA A 390 -9.90 11.07 -20.69
CA ALA A 390 -9.43 10.02 -21.60
C ALA A 390 -8.97 10.56 -22.96
N HIS A 391 -9.24 11.84 -23.23
CA HIS A 391 -8.88 12.57 -24.44
C HIS A 391 -7.82 13.67 -24.23
N ALA A 392 -7.25 13.82 -23.03
CA ALA A 392 -6.14 14.76 -22.79
C ALA A 392 -4.79 14.23 -23.33
N THR A 393 -4.75 13.94 -24.63
CA THR A 393 -3.53 13.82 -25.42
C THR A 393 -3.82 14.45 -26.77
N THR A 394 -3.35 15.68 -27.00
CA THR A 394 -3.02 16.24 -28.33
C THR A 394 -2.67 17.72 -28.20
N ALA A 395 -1.51 18.02 -27.64
CA ALA A 395 -0.76 19.20 -28.04
C ALA A 395 0.72 18.92 -27.87
N PRO A 396 1.56 19.05 -28.91
CA PRO A 396 3.00 19.06 -28.72
C PRO A 396 3.32 20.23 -27.80
N ALA A 397 3.81 19.94 -26.60
CA ALA A 397 4.22 20.96 -25.66
C ALA A 397 5.31 21.81 -26.34
N ALA A 398 4.98 23.07 -26.65
CA ALA A 398 5.98 24.08 -26.95
C ALA A 398 7.08 24.01 -25.86
N ALA A 399 8.35 24.07 -26.28
CA ALA A 399 9.52 23.91 -25.40
C ALA A 399 9.31 24.64 -24.07
N SER A 400 9.02 23.87 -23.02
CA SER A 400 8.67 24.44 -21.72
C SER A 400 9.94 24.98 -21.05
N GLN A 401 9.81 26.09 -20.33
CA GLN A 401 10.87 26.68 -19.49
C GLN A 401 11.42 25.71 -18.41
N ASN A 402 10.85 24.51 -18.27
CA ASN A 402 11.24 23.44 -17.35
C ASN A 402 11.73 22.19 -18.10
N SER A 403 12.60 22.34 -19.11
CA SER A 403 13.28 21.18 -19.70
C SER A 403 14.26 20.58 -18.68
N VAL A 404 14.25 19.26 -18.54
CA VAL A 404 15.18 18.53 -17.69
C VAL A 404 16.63 18.85 -18.09
N LYS A 405 17.50 19.11 -17.11
CA LYS A 405 18.94 19.27 -17.36
C LYS A 405 19.57 17.92 -17.69
N LEU A 406 20.21 17.83 -18.85
CA LEU A 406 20.93 16.63 -19.33
C LEU A 406 22.40 16.97 -19.59
N SER A 407 23.28 16.00 -19.38
CA SER A 407 24.64 16.02 -19.92
C SER A 407 24.61 15.88 -21.46
N GLN A 408 25.74 16.12 -22.11
CA GLN A 408 25.84 15.92 -23.56
C GLN A 408 25.56 14.45 -23.95
N GLU A 409 26.08 13.50 -23.17
CA GLU A 409 25.87 12.07 -23.36
C GLU A 409 24.40 11.68 -23.14
N GLU A 410 23.79 12.14 -22.03
CA GLU A 410 22.38 11.90 -21.73
C GLU A 410 21.46 12.51 -22.81
N SER A 411 21.84 13.66 -23.38
CA SER A 411 21.10 14.29 -24.48
C SER A 411 21.11 13.43 -25.74
N LEU A 412 22.25 12.83 -26.09
CA LEU A 412 22.36 11.90 -27.22
C LEU A 412 21.53 10.63 -26.99
N GLN A 413 21.58 10.07 -25.77
CA GLN A 413 20.74 8.93 -25.40
C GLN A 413 19.25 9.28 -25.46
N ALA A 414 18.85 10.46 -24.97
CA ALA A 414 17.46 10.91 -25.02
C ALA A 414 16.96 11.10 -26.45
N ILE A 415 17.77 11.69 -27.34
CA ILE A 415 17.45 11.80 -28.78
C ILE A 415 17.26 10.41 -29.38
N SER A 416 18.14 9.46 -29.07
CA SER A 416 18.05 8.06 -29.53
C SER A 416 16.79 7.36 -28.99
N ALA A 417 16.40 7.61 -27.74
CA ALA A 417 15.21 7.03 -27.14
C ALA A 417 13.89 7.63 -27.70
N ILE A 418 13.93 8.86 -28.22
CA ILE A 418 12.81 9.54 -28.90
C ILE A 418 12.73 9.13 -30.38
N ALA A 419 13.88 8.91 -31.04
CA ALA A 419 13.92 8.53 -32.44
C ALA A 419 13.13 7.23 -32.67
N MET A 420 12.47 7.11 -33.85
CA MET A 420 11.73 5.91 -34.21
C MET A 420 12.63 4.68 -34.07
N ARG A 421 12.30 3.82 -33.08
CA ARG A 421 12.96 2.53 -32.93
C ARG A 421 12.50 1.59 -34.03
N CYS A 422 13.46 0.86 -34.60
CA CYS A 422 13.16 -0.19 -35.56
C CYS A 422 12.26 -1.25 -34.90
N GLY A 423 11.25 -1.75 -35.63
CA GLY A 423 10.49 -2.93 -35.21
C GLY A 423 11.33 -4.21 -35.29
N GLY A 424 10.74 -5.34 -34.89
CA GLY A 424 11.41 -6.65 -34.89
C GLY A 424 12.58 -6.70 -33.90
N CYS A 425 13.65 -7.43 -34.25
CA CYS A 425 14.84 -7.57 -33.39
C CYS A 425 15.53 -6.23 -33.05
N GLY A 426 15.29 -5.18 -33.84
CA GLY A 426 15.81 -3.83 -33.57
C GLY A 426 15.17 -3.14 -32.35
N ALA A 427 14.10 -3.71 -31.80
CA ALA A 427 13.45 -3.22 -30.58
C ALA A 427 14.05 -3.81 -29.29
N LYS A 428 15.10 -4.65 -29.36
CA LYS A 428 15.70 -5.29 -28.19
C LYS A 428 16.35 -4.27 -27.24
N VAL A 429 16.33 -4.55 -25.94
CA VAL A 429 17.13 -3.79 -24.96
C VAL A 429 18.61 -3.99 -25.27
N GLY A 430 19.40 -2.91 -25.26
CA GLY A 430 20.83 -2.95 -25.57
C GLY A 430 21.59 -3.97 -24.69
N SER A 431 22.56 -4.67 -25.28
CA SER A 431 23.29 -5.76 -24.61
C SER A 431 24.01 -5.31 -23.35
N THR A 432 24.59 -4.10 -23.35
CA THR A 432 25.27 -3.51 -22.19
C THR A 432 24.30 -3.29 -21.02
N VAL A 433 23.15 -2.67 -21.28
CA VAL A 433 22.08 -2.43 -20.30
C VAL A 433 21.56 -3.75 -19.73
N LEU A 434 21.30 -4.73 -20.61
CA LEU A 434 20.82 -6.03 -20.22
C LEU A 434 21.84 -6.76 -19.32
N SER A 435 23.11 -6.82 -19.71
CA SER A 435 24.15 -7.47 -18.93
C SER A 435 24.34 -6.84 -17.55
N ARG A 436 24.26 -5.51 -17.43
CA ARG A 436 24.35 -4.83 -16.13
C ARG A 436 23.13 -5.08 -15.24
N ALA A 437 21.92 -5.09 -15.82
CA ALA A 437 20.70 -5.40 -15.07
C ALA A 437 20.70 -6.85 -14.55
N LEU A 438 21.21 -7.79 -15.34
CA LEU A 438 21.21 -9.22 -15.00
C LEU A 438 22.39 -9.64 -14.12
N SER A 439 23.52 -8.93 -14.12
CA SER A 439 24.74 -9.36 -13.41
C SER A 439 24.60 -9.47 -11.89
N ASN A 440 23.63 -8.77 -11.30
CA ASN A 440 23.33 -8.81 -9.87
C ASN A 440 22.17 -9.76 -9.51
N LEU A 441 21.64 -10.49 -10.49
CA LEU A 441 20.59 -11.47 -10.30
C LEU A 441 21.20 -12.85 -10.07
N HIS A 442 20.62 -13.59 -9.13
CA HIS A 442 21.10 -14.92 -8.73
C HIS A 442 19.96 -15.94 -8.88
N PRO A 443 19.70 -16.43 -10.11
CA PRO A 443 18.76 -17.53 -10.33
C PRO A 443 19.22 -18.79 -9.58
N VAL A 444 18.26 -19.61 -9.15
CA VAL A 444 18.56 -20.93 -8.57
C VAL A 444 19.24 -21.83 -9.61
N ASP A 445 20.30 -22.49 -9.18
CA ASP A 445 21.01 -23.47 -9.99
C ASP A 445 20.35 -24.84 -9.87
N ARG A 446 20.32 -25.58 -10.98
CA ARG A 446 19.85 -26.97 -11.00
C ARG A 446 20.73 -27.83 -11.89
N ASP A 447 21.00 -29.04 -11.44
CA ASP A 447 21.84 -30.01 -12.15
C ASP A 447 21.18 -30.58 -13.43
N ASP A 448 19.87 -30.44 -13.54
CA ASP A 448 19.10 -30.85 -14.71
C ASP A 448 19.05 -29.78 -15.82
N VAL A 449 19.61 -28.59 -15.59
CA VAL A 449 19.84 -27.58 -16.63
C VAL A 449 21.23 -27.81 -17.24
N ILE A 450 21.27 -28.28 -18.50
CA ILE A 450 22.50 -28.61 -19.22
C ILE A 450 23.07 -27.35 -19.89
N ILE A 451 22.21 -26.58 -20.58
CA ILE A 451 22.54 -25.29 -21.21
C ILE A 451 21.54 -24.26 -20.68
N GLY A 452 22.02 -23.11 -20.22
CA GLY A 452 21.22 -22.08 -19.56
C GLY A 452 22.03 -20.81 -19.32
N LEU A 453 21.72 -20.03 -18.27
CA LEU A 453 22.38 -18.74 -18.05
C LEU A 453 23.88 -18.79 -17.70
N LYS A 454 24.40 -19.94 -17.24
CA LYS A 454 25.84 -20.12 -16.94
C LYS A 454 26.69 -20.42 -18.17
N ASP A 455 26.07 -21.02 -19.18
CA ASP A 455 26.67 -21.31 -20.47
C ASP A 455 25.67 -20.86 -21.56
N PRO A 456 25.51 -19.53 -21.76
CA PRO A 456 24.44 -19.01 -22.60
C PRO A 456 24.64 -19.39 -24.07
N ASP A 457 23.62 -19.97 -24.67
CA ASP A 457 23.54 -20.31 -26.10
C ASP A 457 22.17 -19.84 -26.66
N ASP A 458 21.86 -20.15 -27.92
CA ASP A 458 20.63 -19.76 -28.61
C ASP A 458 19.35 -20.35 -27.98
N ALA A 459 19.48 -21.44 -27.21
CA ALA A 459 18.39 -22.08 -26.49
C ALA A 459 18.88 -22.74 -25.20
N ALA A 460 17.97 -22.88 -24.23
CA ALA A 460 18.24 -23.68 -23.03
C ALA A 460 18.00 -25.17 -23.30
N VAL A 461 18.84 -26.02 -22.73
CA VAL A 461 18.69 -27.48 -22.79
C VAL A 461 18.49 -28.00 -21.37
N VAL A 462 17.34 -28.62 -21.12
CA VAL A 462 16.92 -29.09 -19.80
C VAL A 462 16.61 -30.59 -19.87
N ARG A 463 17.11 -31.36 -18.91
CA ARG A 463 16.90 -32.80 -18.81
C ARG A 463 15.57 -33.10 -18.13
N VAL A 464 14.78 -34.00 -18.73
CA VAL A 464 13.64 -34.62 -18.05
C VAL A 464 14.11 -35.91 -17.38
N PRO A 465 14.02 -36.06 -16.05
CA PRO A 465 14.42 -37.28 -15.37
C PRO A 465 13.61 -38.50 -15.85
N ALA A 466 14.20 -39.69 -15.76
CA ALA A 466 13.49 -40.93 -16.10
C ALA A 466 12.26 -41.11 -15.19
N GLY A 467 11.12 -41.48 -15.78
CA GLY A 467 9.84 -41.62 -15.07
C GLY A 467 9.09 -40.31 -14.82
N LYS A 468 9.58 -39.18 -15.35
CA LYS A 468 8.88 -37.90 -15.33
C LYS A 468 8.38 -37.53 -16.74
N ALA A 469 7.25 -36.85 -16.80
CA ALA A 469 6.75 -36.12 -17.96
C ALA A 469 6.97 -34.61 -17.76
N MET A 470 7.12 -33.87 -18.86
CA MET A 470 7.22 -32.42 -18.85
C MET A 470 5.83 -31.79 -18.97
N VAL A 471 5.55 -30.82 -18.10
CA VAL A 471 4.41 -29.90 -18.21
C VAL A 471 4.96 -28.57 -18.71
N HIS A 472 4.39 -27.98 -19.75
CA HIS A 472 4.81 -26.66 -20.25
C HIS A 472 3.61 -25.71 -20.28
N SER A 473 3.83 -24.45 -19.89
CA SER A 473 2.86 -23.37 -20.05
C SER A 473 3.54 -22.06 -20.44
N VAL A 474 2.76 -21.10 -20.92
CA VAL A 474 3.19 -19.74 -21.21
C VAL A 474 2.12 -18.74 -20.83
N ASP A 475 2.53 -17.74 -20.05
CA ASP A 475 1.68 -16.60 -19.70
C ASP A 475 2.43 -15.30 -19.90
N PHE A 476 1.71 -14.27 -20.37
CA PHE A 476 2.26 -12.94 -20.62
C PHE A 476 1.17 -11.88 -20.53
N PHE A 477 1.44 -10.80 -19.79
CA PHE A 477 0.51 -9.67 -19.72
C PHE A 477 1.22 -8.34 -19.48
N ARG A 478 0.55 -7.26 -19.90
CA ARG A 478 0.96 -5.88 -19.61
C ARG A 478 0.77 -5.55 -18.14
N SER A 479 1.62 -4.68 -17.59
CA SER A 479 1.51 -4.25 -16.21
C SER A 479 0.20 -3.50 -15.95
N PHE A 480 -0.36 -3.73 -14.77
CA PHE A 480 -1.56 -3.08 -14.24
C PHE A 480 -1.25 -2.25 -12.97
N ILE A 481 0.04 -2.20 -12.56
CA ILE A 481 0.58 -1.35 -11.49
C ILE A 481 1.92 -0.70 -11.89
N ASP A 482 2.27 0.39 -11.23
CA ASP A 482 3.51 1.14 -11.49
C ASP A 482 4.71 0.67 -10.64
N ASP A 483 4.57 -0.44 -9.89
CA ASP A 483 5.64 -1.08 -9.12
C ASP A 483 6.23 -2.29 -9.87
N PRO A 484 7.41 -2.16 -10.51
CA PRO A 484 7.99 -3.23 -11.32
C PRO A 484 8.34 -4.47 -10.49
N TYR A 485 8.78 -4.31 -9.24
CA TYR A 485 9.18 -5.43 -8.37
C TYR A 485 7.98 -6.30 -7.97
N ILE A 486 6.90 -5.66 -7.51
CA ILE A 486 5.66 -6.39 -7.19
C ILE A 486 5.04 -6.96 -8.45
N PHE A 487 5.09 -6.25 -9.58
CA PHE A 487 4.63 -6.76 -10.87
C PHE A 487 5.40 -8.03 -11.28
N GLY A 488 6.73 -8.05 -11.11
CA GLY A 488 7.56 -9.24 -11.31
C GLY A 488 7.11 -10.44 -10.48
N LYS A 489 6.84 -10.22 -9.18
CA LYS A 489 6.30 -11.26 -8.28
C LYS A 489 4.96 -11.80 -8.75
N VAL A 490 4.05 -10.91 -9.16
CA VAL A 490 2.72 -11.31 -9.64
C VAL A 490 2.84 -12.10 -10.96
N ALA A 491 3.64 -11.64 -11.92
CA ALA A 491 3.81 -12.32 -13.20
C ALA A 491 4.39 -13.72 -13.05
N ALA A 492 5.41 -13.89 -12.19
CA ALA A 492 5.98 -15.20 -11.91
C ALA A 492 4.97 -16.13 -11.20
N ASN A 493 4.24 -15.65 -10.20
CA ASN A 493 3.19 -16.44 -9.54
C ASN A 493 2.05 -16.83 -10.48
N HIS A 494 1.68 -15.94 -11.41
CA HIS A 494 0.66 -16.20 -12.42
C HIS A 494 1.12 -17.33 -13.35
N ALA A 495 2.30 -17.19 -13.96
CA ALA A 495 2.81 -18.17 -14.93
C ALA A 495 3.09 -19.55 -14.31
N LEU A 496 3.46 -19.60 -13.02
CA LEU A 496 3.59 -20.87 -12.29
C LEU A 496 2.23 -21.48 -11.92
N GLY A 497 1.13 -20.71 -11.99
CA GLY A 497 -0.22 -21.13 -11.62
C GLY A 497 -0.68 -22.40 -12.33
N ASP A 498 -0.48 -22.46 -13.65
CA ASP A 498 -0.80 -23.64 -14.47
C ASP A 498 -0.04 -24.90 -14.03
N ILE A 499 1.26 -24.75 -13.72
CA ILE A 499 2.11 -25.87 -13.27
C ILE A 499 1.55 -26.44 -11.96
N TRP A 500 1.17 -25.56 -11.03
CA TRP A 500 0.57 -25.97 -9.75
C TRP A 500 -0.82 -26.58 -9.93
N ALA A 501 -1.65 -26.02 -10.82
CA ALA A 501 -2.99 -26.53 -11.09
C ALA A 501 -2.98 -27.96 -11.65
N MET A 502 -1.90 -28.36 -12.34
CA MET A 502 -1.68 -29.73 -12.81
C MET A 502 -1.03 -30.66 -11.78
N GLY A 503 -0.67 -30.15 -10.59
CA GLY A 503 0.01 -30.90 -9.54
C GLY A 503 1.49 -31.16 -9.83
N ALA A 504 2.09 -30.43 -10.78
CA ALA A 504 3.48 -30.60 -11.17
C ALA A 504 4.45 -29.80 -10.29
N GLU A 505 5.73 -30.16 -10.32
CA GLU A 505 6.82 -29.40 -9.72
C GLU A 505 7.41 -28.43 -10.75
N ALA A 506 7.78 -27.21 -10.37
CA ALA A 506 8.45 -26.30 -11.30
C ALA A 506 9.91 -26.71 -11.54
N GLN A 507 10.38 -26.53 -12.79
CA GLN A 507 11.74 -26.89 -13.19
C GLN A 507 12.51 -25.68 -13.73
N SER A 508 12.02 -25.07 -14.80
CA SER A 508 12.73 -23.99 -15.50
C SER A 508 11.78 -22.97 -16.09
N ALA A 509 12.21 -21.74 -16.27
CA ALA A 509 11.47 -20.69 -16.95
C ALA A 509 12.35 -19.90 -17.93
N THR A 510 11.75 -19.41 -19.01
CA THR A 510 12.32 -18.35 -19.85
C THR A 510 11.45 -17.11 -19.79
N ALA A 511 12.07 -15.94 -19.62
CA ALA A 511 11.33 -14.68 -19.48
C ALA A 511 11.04 -14.03 -20.83
N ILE A 512 9.87 -13.39 -20.97
CA ILE A 512 9.54 -12.49 -22.08
C ILE A 512 9.18 -11.14 -21.47
N ALA A 513 10.02 -10.13 -21.67
CA ALA A 513 9.88 -8.83 -21.03
C ALA A 513 9.81 -7.69 -22.06
N THR A 514 8.89 -6.75 -21.82
CA THR A 514 8.85 -5.45 -22.52
C THR A 514 9.09 -4.34 -21.50
N VAL A 515 10.03 -3.44 -21.79
CA VAL A 515 10.42 -2.35 -20.87
C VAL A 515 10.21 -0.98 -21.52
N PRO A 516 9.68 0.03 -20.80
CA PRO A 516 9.62 1.40 -21.30
C PRO A 516 10.98 1.97 -21.70
N SER A 517 11.01 2.77 -22.76
CA SER A 517 12.23 3.46 -23.20
C SER A 517 12.62 4.59 -22.25
N GLY A 518 13.92 4.87 -22.17
CA GLY A 518 14.51 5.84 -21.25
C GLY A 518 16.01 5.91 -21.41
N LEU A 519 16.67 6.69 -20.56
CA LEU A 519 18.13 6.59 -20.41
C LEU A 519 18.51 5.18 -19.97
N GLU A 520 19.70 4.72 -20.35
CA GLU A 520 20.15 3.35 -20.09
C GLU A 520 20.01 2.96 -18.61
N ALA A 521 20.46 3.82 -17.69
CA ALA A 521 20.37 3.58 -16.25
C ALA A 521 18.91 3.44 -15.75
N LYS A 522 17.95 4.07 -16.42
CA LYS A 522 16.52 4.03 -16.06
C LYS A 522 15.86 2.75 -16.57
N VAL A 523 16.26 2.26 -17.74
CA VAL A 523 15.84 0.98 -18.29
C VAL A 523 16.44 -0.17 -17.47
N GLU A 524 17.73 -0.06 -17.14
CA GLU A 524 18.46 -0.99 -16.28
C GLU A 524 17.78 -1.18 -14.92
N ASP A 525 17.47 -0.08 -14.22
CA ASP A 525 16.79 -0.13 -12.92
C ASP A 525 15.41 -0.80 -12.99
N VAL A 526 14.60 -0.44 -13.99
CA VAL A 526 13.26 -1.03 -14.13
C VAL A 526 13.35 -2.52 -14.38
N LEU A 527 14.26 -2.94 -15.27
CA LEU A 527 14.48 -4.35 -15.56
C LEU A 527 15.02 -5.10 -14.33
N PHE A 528 15.98 -4.53 -13.62
CA PHE A 528 16.55 -5.11 -12.40
C PHE A 528 15.50 -5.28 -11.30
N GLN A 529 14.71 -4.26 -10.99
CA GLN A 529 13.63 -4.33 -10.00
C GLN A 529 12.60 -5.39 -10.39
N MET A 530 12.16 -5.40 -11.65
CA MET A 530 11.17 -6.33 -12.14
C MET A 530 11.66 -7.78 -12.08
N MET A 531 12.85 -8.05 -12.59
CA MET A 531 13.41 -9.40 -12.61
C MET A 531 13.80 -9.88 -11.21
N THR A 532 14.22 -9.01 -10.30
CA THR A 532 14.46 -9.40 -8.90
C THR A 532 13.18 -9.89 -8.23
N GLY A 533 12.06 -9.18 -8.43
CA GLY A 533 10.77 -9.62 -7.90
C GLY A 533 10.33 -10.96 -8.47
N ALA A 534 10.47 -11.16 -9.78
CA ALA A 534 10.17 -12.45 -10.41
C ALA A 534 11.07 -13.59 -9.90
N LEU A 535 12.38 -13.34 -9.77
CA LEU A 535 13.34 -14.35 -9.34
C LEU A 535 13.15 -14.78 -7.90
N GLU A 536 12.72 -13.91 -6.99
CA GLU A 536 12.38 -14.34 -5.63
C GLU A 536 11.32 -15.44 -5.65
N VAL A 537 10.27 -15.28 -6.47
CA VAL A 537 9.20 -16.28 -6.61
C VAL A 537 9.69 -17.54 -7.31
N LEU A 538 10.44 -17.40 -8.41
CA LEU A 538 10.98 -18.54 -9.16
C LEU A 538 11.96 -19.35 -8.28
N ASN A 539 12.85 -18.69 -7.56
CA ASN A 539 13.83 -19.34 -6.68
C ASN A 539 13.14 -20.04 -5.50
N GLU A 540 12.14 -19.42 -4.87
CA GLU A 540 11.34 -20.07 -3.81
C GLU A 540 10.62 -21.33 -4.32
N ALA A 541 10.21 -21.31 -5.59
CA ALA A 541 9.61 -22.46 -6.27
C ALA A 541 10.63 -23.51 -6.74
N GLY A 542 11.94 -23.25 -6.63
CA GLY A 542 12.99 -24.10 -7.20
C GLY A 542 13.01 -24.12 -8.73
N CYS A 543 12.45 -23.10 -9.37
CA CYS A 543 12.36 -22.94 -10.82
C CYS A 543 13.54 -22.14 -11.34
N ALA A 544 14.43 -22.75 -12.12
CA ALA A 544 15.59 -22.06 -12.68
C ALA A 544 15.18 -21.10 -13.81
N LEU A 545 15.56 -19.83 -13.74
CA LEU A 545 15.51 -18.96 -14.91
C LEU A 545 16.66 -19.35 -15.84
N VAL A 546 16.36 -19.85 -17.04
CA VAL A 546 17.36 -20.42 -17.95
C VAL A 546 17.60 -19.58 -19.21
N GLY A 547 16.83 -18.51 -19.42
CA GLY A 547 16.99 -17.61 -20.56
C GLY A 547 15.84 -16.62 -20.66
N GLY A 548 15.77 -15.90 -21.79
CA GLY A 548 14.65 -15.02 -22.07
C GLY A 548 14.87 -14.05 -23.23
N HIS A 549 13.83 -13.26 -23.49
CA HIS A 549 13.80 -12.22 -24.51
C HIS A 549 13.36 -10.89 -23.92
N THR A 550 14.02 -9.81 -24.32
CA THR A 550 13.69 -8.44 -23.91
C THR A 550 13.39 -7.58 -25.13
N GLY A 551 12.39 -6.72 -25.00
CA GLY A 551 12.06 -5.69 -25.97
C GLY A 551 11.79 -4.37 -25.28
N GLU A 552 11.96 -3.27 -26.01
CA GLU A 552 11.48 -1.97 -25.61
C GLU A 552 10.10 -1.71 -26.20
N GLY A 553 9.22 -1.13 -25.40
CA GLY A 553 7.84 -0.82 -25.80
C GLY A 553 7.25 0.26 -24.92
N LYS A 554 6.03 0.73 -25.23
CA LYS A 554 5.40 1.80 -24.45
C LYS A 554 4.97 1.34 -23.05
N GLU A 555 4.42 0.13 -22.97
CA GLU A 555 3.93 -0.44 -21.72
C GLU A 555 4.93 -1.46 -21.17
N LEU A 556 5.13 -1.44 -19.85
CA LEU A 556 5.85 -2.52 -19.17
C LEU A 556 5.03 -3.81 -19.29
N ALA A 557 5.65 -4.92 -19.66
CA ALA A 557 5.00 -6.22 -19.72
C ALA A 557 6.00 -7.33 -19.36
N LEU A 558 5.49 -8.41 -18.78
CA LEU A 558 6.30 -9.55 -18.38
C LEU A 558 5.47 -10.82 -18.51
N GLY A 559 6.16 -11.89 -18.87
CA GLY A 559 5.63 -13.23 -18.93
C GLY A 559 6.73 -14.26 -18.86
N PHE A 560 6.35 -15.52 -18.71
CA PHE A 560 7.26 -16.63 -18.65
C PHE A 560 6.71 -17.80 -19.46
N ALA A 561 7.58 -18.44 -20.24
CA ALA A 561 7.35 -19.83 -20.63
C ALA A 561 7.96 -20.71 -19.53
N VAL A 562 7.15 -21.55 -18.90
CA VAL A 562 7.51 -22.33 -17.72
C VAL A 562 7.42 -23.81 -18.04
N ASN A 563 8.44 -24.56 -17.64
CA ASN A 563 8.46 -26.01 -17.64
C ASN A 563 8.38 -26.53 -16.20
N GLY A 564 7.53 -27.51 -15.99
CA GLY A 564 7.43 -28.32 -14.79
C GLY A 564 7.63 -29.81 -15.07
N LEU A 565 7.75 -30.57 -14.01
CA LEU A 565 7.92 -32.01 -14.01
C LEU A 565 6.79 -32.67 -13.22
N ILE A 566 6.24 -33.74 -13.76
CA ILE A 566 5.26 -34.58 -13.07
C ILE A 566 5.64 -36.04 -13.26
N ASP A 567 5.23 -36.91 -12.33
CA ASP A 567 5.38 -38.35 -12.55
C ASP A 567 4.67 -38.74 -13.83
N ASP A 568 5.28 -39.63 -14.63
CA ASP A 568 4.69 -40.19 -15.86
C ASP A 568 3.61 -41.25 -15.53
N ASP A 569 2.75 -40.90 -14.57
CA ASP A 569 1.58 -41.63 -14.14
C ASP A 569 0.37 -40.70 -14.35
N PRO A 570 -0.46 -40.94 -15.38
CA PRO A 570 -1.61 -40.10 -15.68
C PRO A 570 -2.61 -39.92 -14.53
N THR A 571 -2.58 -40.79 -13.51
CA THR A 571 -3.46 -40.73 -12.33
C THR A 571 -3.02 -39.69 -11.30
N LYS A 572 -1.75 -39.26 -11.34
CA LYS A 572 -1.21 -38.22 -10.44
C LYS A 572 -1.35 -36.81 -11.02
N ILE A 573 -1.71 -36.71 -12.29
CA ILE A 573 -1.91 -35.43 -12.99
C ILE A 573 -3.28 -34.87 -12.59
N LEU A 574 -3.27 -33.72 -11.90
CA LEU A 574 -4.50 -32.96 -11.69
C LEU A 574 -4.96 -32.37 -13.02
N ARG A 575 -6.25 -32.46 -13.29
CA ARG A 575 -6.86 -32.01 -14.53
C ARG A 575 -8.06 -31.12 -14.23
N LYS A 576 -8.51 -30.38 -15.24
CA LYS A 576 -9.79 -29.66 -15.18
C LYS A 576 -10.98 -30.62 -15.14
N ASN A 577 -10.84 -31.84 -15.65
CA ASN A 577 -11.86 -32.87 -15.59
C ASN A 577 -11.65 -33.84 -14.42
N GLY A 578 -12.64 -34.70 -14.18
CA GLY A 578 -12.58 -35.72 -13.13
C GLY A 578 -13.46 -35.42 -11.92
N MET A 579 -14.19 -34.29 -11.94
CA MET A 579 -15.17 -33.96 -10.90
C MET A 579 -16.21 -35.08 -10.75
N GLN A 580 -16.52 -35.46 -9.52
CA GLN A 580 -17.47 -36.53 -9.22
C GLN A 580 -18.72 -35.99 -8.53
N PRO A 581 -19.91 -36.55 -8.80
CA PRO A 581 -21.11 -36.24 -8.03
C PRO A 581 -20.88 -36.45 -6.53
N GLY A 582 -21.22 -35.45 -5.72
CA GLY A 582 -20.99 -35.46 -4.27
C GLY A 582 -19.71 -34.76 -3.83
N ASP A 583 -18.78 -34.48 -4.75
CA ASP A 583 -17.63 -33.62 -4.44
C ASP A 583 -18.07 -32.22 -4.06
N VAL A 584 -17.22 -31.54 -3.31
CA VAL A 584 -17.43 -30.17 -2.85
C VAL A 584 -16.43 -29.25 -3.53
N LEU A 585 -16.92 -28.08 -3.95
CA LEU A 585 -16.12 -27.10 -4.69
C LEU A 585 -15.44 -26.13 -3.71
N ILE A 586 -14.12 -26.07 -3.74
CA ILE A 586 -13.27 -25.22 -2.91
C ILE A 586 -12.61 -24.15 -3.76
N LEU A 587 -12.50 -22.94 -3.21
CA LEU A 587 -11.74 -21.84 -3.75
C LEU A 587 -10.71 -21.36 -2.72
N THR A 588 -9.42 -21.36 -3.08
CA THR A 588 -8.32 -21.12 -2.12
C THR A 588 -7.99 -19.65 -1.88
N LYS A 589 -8.38 -18.74 -2.77
CA LYS A 589 -8.14 -17.30 -2.65
C LYS A 589 -9.39 -16.50 -3.00
N PRO A 590 -9.55 -15.28 -2.45
CA PRO A 590 -10.70 -14.45 -2.77
C PRO A 590 -10.63 -13.94 -4.22
N ILE A 591 -11.79 -13.66 -4.80
CA ILE A 591 -11.93 -13.07 -6.15
C ILE A 591 -12.25 -11.58 -6.10
N GLY A 592 -12.00 -10.89 -7.21
CA GLY A 592 -12.32 -9.47 -7.40
C GLY A 592 -11.17 -8.63 -7.95
N THR A 593 -10.06 -9.23 -8.38
CA THR A 593 -8.91 -8.46 -8.85
C THR A 593 -9.27 -7.62 -10.08
N GLY A 594 -10.07 -8.16 -11.01
CA GLY A 594 -10.44 -7.47 -12.24
C GLY A 594 -11.22 -6.18 -11.99
N THR A 595 -12.22 -6.24 -11.11
CA THR A 595 -13.03 -5.06 -10.76
C THR A 595 -12.22 -4.04 -9.95
N LEU A 596 -11.39 -4.49 -9.01
CA LEU A 596 -10.57 -3.60 -8.18
C LEU A 596 -9.54 -2.83 -9.01
N PHE A 597 -8.84 -3.47 -9.95
CA PHE A 597 -7.89 -2.77 -10.82
C PHE A 597 -8.59 -1.91 -11.90
N ALA A 598 -9.81 -2.26 -12.31
CA ALA A 598 -10.64 -1.36 -13.12
C ALA A 598 -11.02 -0.09 -12.35
N ALA A 599 -11.36 -0.22 -11.06
CA ALA A 599 -11.63 0.91 -10.18
C ALA A 599 -10.37 1.72 -9.85
N HIS A 600 -9.23 1.07 -9.65
CA HIS A 600 -7.94 1.72 -9.40
C HIS A 600 -7.55 2.65 -10.53
N ALA A 601 -7.64 2.17 -11.78
CA ALA A 601 -7.35 2.97 -12.97
C ALA A 601 -8.28 4.19 -13.13
N ARG A 602 -9.47 4.17 -12.52
CA ARG A 602 -10.47 5.26 -12.54
C ARG A 602 -10.44 6.14 -11.28
N LEU A 603 -9.44 5.98 -10.42
CA LEU A 603 -9.36 6.67 -9.12
C LEU A 603 -10.60 6.40 -8.23
N ALA A 604 -11.21 5.22 -8.33
CA ALA A 604 -12.41 4.83 -7.59
C ALA A 604 -12.15 3.75 -6.52
N ALA A 605 -10.99 3.08 -6.58
CA ALA A 605 -10.58 2.13 -5.53
C ALA A 605 -9.91 2.85 -4.36
N LYS A 606 -10.14 2.34 -3.14
CA LYS A 606 -9.39 2.74 -1.95
C LYS A 606 -8.04 2.02 -1.93
N GLY A 607 -6.98 2.69 -1.51
CA GLY A 607 -5.61 2.15 -1.48
C GLY A 607 -5.48 0.85 -0.68
N ARG A 608 -6.25 0.71 0.41
CA ARG A 608 -6.28 -0.52 1.22
C ARG A 608 -6.85 -1.74 0.47
N TRP A 609 -7.80 -1.52 -0.45
CA TRP A 609 -8.35 -2.59 -1.29
C TRP A 609 -7.30 -3.11 -2.27
N ILE A 610 -6.54 -2.19 -2.86
CA ILE A 610 -5.45 -2.54 -3.80
C ILE A 610 -4.28 -3.20 -3.08
N ASP A 611 -3.89 -2.72 -1.90
CA ASP A 611 -2.87 -3.38 -1.06
C ASP A 611 -3.31 -4.80 -0.66
N GLY A 612 -4.58 -5.00 -0.30
CA GLY A 612 -5.16 -6.33 -0.03
C GLY A 612 -5.12 -7.25 -1.26
N ALA A 613 -5.50 -6.74 -2.43
CA ALA A 613 -5.43 -7.49 -3.68
C ALA A 613 -4.00 -7.90 -4.03
N LEU A 614 -3.03 -6.97 -3.97
CA LEU A 614 -1.63 -7.26 -4.27
C LEU A 614 -1.03 -8.30 -3.32
N LYS A 615 -1.35 -8.23 -2.02
CA LYS A 615 -0.94 -9.27 -1.05
C LYS A 615 -1.48 -10.65 -1.43
N SER A 616 -2.75 -10.73 -1.84
CA SER A 616 -3.35 -12.00 -2.29
C SER A 616 -2.67 -12.55 -3.56
N MET A 617 -2.33 -11.66 -4.50
CA MET A 617 -1.75 -12.03 -5.80
C MET A 617 -0.30 -12.54 -5.70
N VAL A 618 0.45 -12.16 -4.66
CA VAL A 618 1.84 -12.63 -4.46
C VAL A 618 1.94 -13.91 -3.62
N ILE A 619 0.83 -14.44 -3.11
CA ILE A 619 0.80 -15.76 -2.46
C ILE A 619 0.89 -16.84 -3.54
N SER A 620 1.89 -17.70 -3.50
CA SER A 620 2.02 -18.82 -4.45
C SER A 620 0.89 -19.84 -4.31
N ASN A 621 0.47 -20.48 -5.40
CA ASN A 621 -0.48 -21.59 -5.37
C ASN A 621 0.18 -22.96 -5.05
N ARG A 622 1.52 -23.02 -4.95
CA ARG A 622 2.31 -24.26 -4.77
C ARG A 622 1.83 -25.13 -3.61
N LEU A 623 1.78 -24.57 -2.40
CA LEU A 623 1.39 -25.34 -1.20
C LEU A 623 -0.11 -25.70 -1.23
N GLY A 624 -0.94 -24.83 -1.80
CA GLY A 624 -2.36 -25.08 -1.99
C GLY A 624 -2.63 -26.26 -2.92
N ALA A 625 -1.94 -26.33 -4.06
CA ALA A 625 -2.05 -27.44 -5.01
C ALA A 625 -1.64 -28.77 -4.37
N LYS A 626 -0.50 -28.78 -3.66
CA LYS A 626 -0.03 -29.96 -2.92
C LYS A 626 -1.07 -30.43 -1.90
N CYS A 627 -1.58 -29.51 -1.08
CA CYS A 627 -2.61 -29.81 -0.09
C CYS A 627 -3.87 -30.38 -0.75
N LEU A 628 -4.37 -29.77 -1.84
CA LEU A 628 -5.54 -30.26 -2.57
C LEU A 628 -5.33 -31.69 -3.08
N SER A 629 -4.15 -31.98 -3.65
CA SER A 629 -3.79 -33.34 -4.09
C SER A 629 -3.77 -34.35 -2.94
N GLU A 630 -3.15 -34.01 -1.80
CA GLU A 630 -3.10 -34.88 -0.60
C GLU A 630 -4.49 -35.20 -0.03
N PHE A 631 -5.42 -34.26 -0.12
CA PHE A 631 -6.82 -34.46 0.28
C PHE A 631 -7.69 -35.09 -0.83
N GLY A 632 -7.10 -35.50 -1.95
CA GLY A 632 -7.78 -36.27 -2.99
C GLY A 632 -8.61 -35.42 -3.94
N ALA A 633 -8.17 -34.21 -4.27
CA ALA A 633 -8.83 -33.38 -5.27
C ALA A 633 -9.02 -34.15 -6.59
N THR A 634 -10.25 -34.15 -7.09
CA THR A 634 -10.66 -34.91 -8.27
C THR A 634 -10.53 -34.10 -9.56
N ALA A 635 -10.56 -32.77 -9.44
CA ALA A 635 -10.23 -31.83 -10.50
C ALA A 635 -9.68 -30.53 -9.90
N CYS A 636 -8.85 -29.81 -10.66
CA CYS A 636 -8.26 -28.54 -10.25
C CYS A 636 -7.98 -27.64 -11.46
N THR A 637 -8.13 -26.34 -11.28
CA THR A 637 -7.66 -25.28 -12.20
C THR A 637 -7.25 -24.07 -11.39
N ASP A 638 -6.36 -23.23 -11.91
CA ASP A 638 -6.17 -21.88 -11.40
C ASP A 638 -7.22 -20.93 -11.99
N LEU A 639 -7.58 -19.89 -11.24
CA LEU A 639 -8.53 -18.89 -11.68
C LEU A 639 -7.83 -17.69 -12.31
N THR A 640 -8.10 -17.49 -13.61
CA THR A 640 -7.49 -16.44 -14.45
C THR A 640 -8.55 -15.66 -15.27
N GLY A 641 -8.28 -15.37 -16.55
CA GLY A 641 -9.01 -14.39 -17.37
C GLY A 641 -10.48 -14.68 -17.65
N PHE A 642 -10.94 -15.94 -17.60
CA PHE A 642 -12.34 -16.29 -17.84
C PHE A 642 -13.26 -16.13 -16.60
N GLY A 643 -12.67 -15.79 -15.46
CA GLY A 643 -13.39 -15.68 -14.19
C GLY A 643 -13.88 -17.02 -13.66
N LEU A 644 -14.51 -17.00 -12.49
CA LEU A 644 -14.96 -18.21 -11.79
C LEU A 644 -15.91 -19.05 -12.65
N LEU A 645 -16.89 -18.42 -13.29
CA LEU A 645 -17.88 -19.14 -14.08
C LEU A 645 -17.25 -19.81 -15.32
N GLY A 646 -16.36 -19.11 -16.02
CA GLY A 646 -15.73 -19.67 -17.21
C GLY A 646 -14.91 -20.91 -16.91
N HIS A 647 -14.08 -20.83 -15.87
CA HIS A 647 -13.29 -21.96 -15.40
C HIS A 647 -14.17 -23.12 -14.90
N LEU A 648 -15.26 -22.84 -14.16
CA LEU A 648 -16.19 -23.89 -13.74
C LEU A 648 -16.89 -24.58 -14.92
N VAL A 649 -17.19 -23.85 -16.00
CA VAL A 649 -17.73 -24.44 -17.24
C VAL A 649 -16.70 -25.36 -17.92
N GLU A 650 -15.42 -24.96 -17.94
CA GLU A 650 -14.33 -25.80 -18.46
C GLU A 650 -14.11 -27.06 -17.65
N MET A 651 -14.49 -27.07 -16.37
CA MET A 651 -14.38 -28.26 -15.53
C MET A 651 -15.62 -29.18 -15.65
N THR A 652 -16.82 -28.61 -15.60
CA THR A 652 -18.10 -29.37 -15.52
C THR A 652 -18.37 -30.17 -16.79
N ARG A 653 -18.24 -29.51 -17.95
CA ARG A 653 -18.53 -30.12 -19.26
C ARG A 653 -17.73 -31.39 -19.55
N PRO A 654 -16.38 -31.40 -19.47
CA PRO A 654 -15.61 -32.62 -19.74
C PRO A 654 -15.73 -33.66 -18.62
N SER A 655 -16.20 -33.30 -17.43
CA SER A 655 -16.47 -34.25 -16.35
C SER A 655 -17.85 -34.92 -16.46
N GLY A 656 -18.74 -34.42 -17.31
CA GLY A 656 -20.11 -34.95 -17.42
C GLY A 656 -20.88 -34.81 -16.11
N VAL A 657 -20.77 -33.64 -15.47
CA VAL A 657 -21.42 -33.32 -14.19
C VAL A 657 -22.02 -31.91 -14.22
N ASP A 658 -22.90 -31.66 -13.26
CA ASP A 658 -23.41 -30.32 -12.97
C ASP A 658 -22.73 -29.75 -11.72
N ALA A 659 -22.82 -28.43 -11.53
CA ALA A 659 -22.35 -27.78 -10.31
C ALA A 659 -23.40 -26.83 -9.72
N GLU A 660 -23.49 -26.85 -8.39
CA GLU A 660 -24.23 -25.87 -7.61
C GLU A 660 -23.24 -24.90 -6.98
N LEU A 661 -23.38 -23.61 -7.25
CA LEU A 661 -22.52 -22.55 -6.74
C LEU A 661 -23.29 -21.63 -5.78
N ASN A 662 -22.81 -21.47 -4.55
CA ASN A 662 -23.37 -20.55 -3.57
C ASN A 662 -22.68 -19.18 -3.66
N LEU A 663 -23.44 -18.14 -4.01
CA LEU A 663 -22.95 -16.77 -4.13
C LEU A 663 -22.57 -16.14 -2.77
N THR A 664 -23.25 -16.47 -1.67
CA THR A 664 -22.95 -15.91 -0.34
C THR A 664 -21.69 -16.51 0.29
N SER A 665 -21.30 -17.71 -0.15
CA SER A 665 -20.06 -18.36 0.28
C SER A 665 -18.81 -17.90 -0.48
N LEU A 666 -18.95 -17.12 -1.56
CA LEU A 666 -17.80 -16.67 -2.34
C LEU A 666 -16.85 -15.81 -1.49
N PRO A 667 -15.56 -16.18 -1.38
CA PRO A 667 -14.56 -15.33 -0.75
C PRO A 667 -14.26 -14.15 -1.70
N LEU A 668 -14.41 -12.93 -1.20
CA LEU A 668 -14.24 -11.71 -1.98
C LEU A 668 -13.10 -10.86 -1.43
N LEU A 669 -12.41 -10.16 -2.33
CA LEU A 669 -11.50 -9.09 -1.94
C LEU A 669 -12.30 -7.87 -1.47
N ASP A 670 -11.83 -7.21 -0.42
CA ASP A 670 -12.45 -5.99 0.10
C ASP A 670 -12.63 -4.95 -1.02
N GLY A 671 -13.82 -4.35 -1.10
CA GLY A 671 -14.17 -3.37 -2.11
C GLY A 671 -14.71 -3.95 -3.42
N ALA A 672 -14.61 -5.26 -3.67
CA ALA A 672 -15.03 -5.85 -4.93
C ALA A 672 -16.54 -5.73 -5.16
N GLU A 673 -17.34 -5.98 -4.13
CA GLU A 673 -18.80 -5.83 -4.17
C GLU A 673 -19.19 -4.35 -4.35
N GLU A 674 -18.52 -3.44 -3.64
CA GLU A 674 -18.74 -2.00 -3.74
C GLU A 674 -18.41 -1.44 -5.13
N CYS A 675 -17.31 -1.89 -5.75
CA CYS A 675 -16.96 -1.50 -7.11
C CYS A 675 -18.02 -1.96 -8.12
N VAL A 676 -18.48 -3.21 -8.00
CA VAL A 676 -19.54 -3.75 -8.86
C VAL A 676 -20.86 -3.02 -8.65
N ALA A 677 -21.22 -2.71 -7.40
CA ALA A 677 -22.43 -1.94 -7.09
C ALA A 677 -22.41 -0.54 -7.72
N GLN A 678 -21.23 0.04 -7.92
CA GLN A 678 -21.02 1.30 -8.66
C GLN A 678 -20.96 1.12 -10.19
N GLY A 679 -21.17 -0.10 -10.71
CA GLY A 679 -21.08 -0.42 -12.13
C GLY A 679 -19.64 -0.43 -12.66
N ILE A 680 -18.63 -0.46 -11.78
CA ILE A 680 -17.23 -0.57 -12.18
C ILE A 680 -16.89 -2.04 -12.31
N VAL A 681 -16.49 -2.43 -13.52
CA VAL A 681 -16.16 -3.81 -13.89
C VAL A 681 -14.98 -3.81 -14.86
N SER A 682 -14.26 -4.93 -14.92
CA SER A 682 -13.19 -5.12 -15.91
C SER A 682 -13.71 -5.05 -17.34
N SER A 683 -12.88 -4.57 -18.27
CA SER A 683 -13.21 -4.51 -19.71
C SER A 683 -13.52 -5.88 -20.30
N LEU A 684 -12.81 -6.93 -19.85
CA LEU A 684 -13.03 -8.31 -20.30
C LEU A 684 -14.31 -8.93 -19.72
N GLN A 685 -14.84 -8.41 -18.62
CA GLN A 685 -16.04 -8.97 -17.97
C GLN A 685 -17.23 -9.02 -18.93
N SER A 686 -17.40 -8.02 -19.79
CA SER A 686 -18.48 -7.98 -20.79
C SER A 686 -18.47 -9.20 -21.74
N ALA A 687 -17.30 -9.72 -22.07
CA ALA A 687 -17.15 -10.95 -22.84
C ALA A 687 -17.47 -12.18 -21.98
N ASN A 688 -16.96 -12.23 -20.73
CA ASN A 688 -17.23 -13.31 -19.79
C ASN A 688 -18.72 -13.44 -19.44
N VAL A 689 -19.47 -12.33 -19.40
CA VAL A 689 -20.94 -12.32 -19.17
C VAL A 689 -21.70 -13.09 -20.25
N ARG A 690 -21.11 -13.37 -21.43
CA ARG A 690 -21.71 -14.28 -22.43
C ARG A 690 -21.78 -15.72 -21.94
N LEU A 691 -20.95 -16.11 -20.97
CA LEU A 691 -20.94 -17.44 -20.35
C LEU A 691 -22.14 -17.68 -19.44
N ARG A 692 -22.95 -16.64 -19.13
CA ARG A 692 -24.20 -16.79 -18.36
C ARG A 692 -25.18 -17.79 -18.97
N ARG A 693 -25.06 -18.09 -20.27
CA ARG A 693 -25.80 -19.17 -20.95
C ARG A 693 -25.52 -20.57 -20.39
N ALA A 694 -24.55 -20.72 -19.50
CA ALA A 694 -24.29 -21.96 -18.77
C ALA A 694 -25.05 -22.04 -17.43
N LEU A 695 -25.84 -21.01 -17.08
CA LEU A 695 -26.59 -20.91 -15.83
C LEU A 695 -28.07 -21.25 -16.03
N ARG A 696 -28.59 -22.18 -15.23
CA ARG A 696 -30.01 -22.60 -15.26
C ARG A 696 -30.98 -21.52 -14.79
N ASN A 697 -30.56 -20.69 -13.83
CA ASN A 697 -31.43 -19.77 -13.09
C ASN A 697 -30.93 -18.33 -13.09
N GLN A 698 -30.36 -17.87 -14.22
CA GLN A 698 -29.87 -16.50 -14.39
C GLN A 698 -30.89 -15.45 -13.94
N GLU A 699 -32.14 -15.54 -14.39
CA GLU A 699 -33.16 -14.51 -14.16
C GLU A 699 -33.43 -14.28 -12.68
N ALA A 700 -33.35 -15.33 -11.86
CA ALA A 700 -33.53 -15.26 -10.42
C ALA A 700 -32.33 -14.59 -9.71
N MET A 701 -31.14 -14.62 -10.32
CA MET A 701 -29.88 -14.28 -9.64
C MET A 701 -29.23 -12.99 -10.14
N VAL A 702 -29.70 -12.43 -11.25
CA VAL A 702 -29.12 -11.22 -11.86
C VAL A 702 -29.08 -10.01 -10.91
N LYS A 703 -29.96 -9.96 -9.91
CA LYS A 703 -30.02 -8.88 -8.90
C LYS A 703 -29.11 -9.12 -7.70
N HIS A 704 -28.50 -10.30 -7.56
CA HIS A 704 -27.63 -10.59 -6.42
C HIS A 704 -26.34 -9.76 -6.54
N PRO A 705 -25.88 -9.06 -5.48
CA PRO A 705 -24.72 -8.16 -5.55
C PRO A 705 -23.44 -8.84 -6.05
N ARG A 706 -23.28 -10.13 -5.75
CA ARG A 706 -22.11 -10.93 -6.15
C ARG A 706 -22.24 -11.63 -7.50
N TYR A 707 -23.41 -11.56 -8.13
CA TYR A 707 -23.62 -12.18 -9.44
C TYR A 707 -22.61 -11.67 -10.49
N PRO A 708 -22.30 -10.36 -10.60
CA PRO A 708 -21.31 -9.90 -11.58
C PRO A 708 -19.88 -10.38 -11.30
N LEU A 709 -19.56 -10.74 -10.06
CA LEU A 709 -18.20 -11.14 -9.64
C LEU A 709 -17.81 -12.53 -10.17
N ILE A 710 -18.76 -13.42 -10.45
CA ILE A 710 -18.44 -14.74 -11.03
C ILE A 710 -17.90 -14.62 -12.48
N PHE A 711 -18.11 -13.48 -13.13
CA PHE A 711 -17.61 -13.17 -14.47
C PHE A 711 -16.33 -12.32 -14.44
N ASP A 712 -15.89 -11.88 -13.26
CA ASP A 712 -14.73 -11.01 -13.11
C ASP A 712 -13.45 -11.77 -13.47
N PRO A 713 -12.65 -11.29 -14.43
CA PRO A 713 -11.35 -11.90 -14.74
C PRO A 713 -10.41 -11.76 -13.54
N GLN A 714 -9.69 -12.84 -13.23
CA GLN A 714 -8.70 -12.85 -12.16
C GLN A 714 -7.28 -12.74 -12.73
N THR A 715 -6.39 -12.11 -11.97
CA THR A 715 -4.95 -12.10 -12.23
C THR A 715 -4.27 -12.71 -11.01
N ALA A 716 -3.47 -13.76 -11.20
CA ALA A 716 -2.83 -14.52 -10.12
C ALA A 716 -3.84 -14.98 -9.06
N GLY A 717 -4.97 -15.53 -9.52
CA GLY A 717 -6.05 -16.01 -8.66
C GLY A 717 -5.68 -17.26 -7.85
N GLY A 718 -6.66 -17.74 -7.09
CA GLY A 718 -6.54 -18.99 -6.35
C GLY A 718 -6.74 -20.21 -7.24
N LEU A 719 -6.72 -21.38 -6.61
CA LEU A 719 -7.12 -22.64 -7.21
C LEU A 719 -8.61 -22.87 -6.97
N LEU A 720 -9.30 -23.35 -8.00
CA LEU A 720 -10.64 -23.90 -7.96
C LEU A 720 -10.54 -25.42 -8.07
N ALA A 721 -11.01 -26.15 -7.08
CA ALA A 721 -10.88 -27.60 -7.04
C ALA A 721 -12.11 -28.29 -6.47
N SER A 722 -12.37 -29.51 -6.94
CA SER A 722 -13.37 -30.42 -6.35
C SER A 722 -12.69 -31.42 -5.43
N VAL A 723 -13.22 -31.60 -4.21
CA VAL A 723 -12.66 -32.49 -3.19
C VAL A 723 -13.78 -33.38 -2.62
N PRO A 724 -13.51 -34.66 -2.32
CA PRO A 724 -14.49 -35.56 -1.69
C PRO A 724 -15.06 -34.98 -0.39
N ALA A 725 -16.38 -35.05 -0.24
CA ALA A 725 -17.11 -34.40 0.85
C ALA A 725 -16.62 -34.77 2.26
N ASP A 726 -16.15 -36.00 2.46
CA ASP A 726 -15.64 -36.51 3.74
C ASP A 726 -14.28 -35.92 4.14
N ARG A 727 -13.58 -35.24 3.23
CA ARG A 727 -12.24 -34.66 3.44
C ARG A 727 -12.20 -33.14 3.47
N VAL A 728 -13.28 -32.48 3.08
CA VAL A 728 -13.32 -31.02 2.84
C VAL A 728 -12.96 -30.19 4.06
N ASP A 729 -13.56 -30.49 5.22
CA ASP A 729 -13.32 -29.67 6.42
C ASP A 729 -11.85 -29.71 6.86
N ALA A 730 -11.23 -30.90 6.79
CA ALA A 730 -9.82 -31.07 7.06
C ALA A 730 -8.95 -30.34 6.02
N CYS A 731 -9.31 -30.43 4.73
CA CYS A 731 -8.63 -29.74 3.64
C CYS A 731 -8.68 -28.21 3.80
N VAL A 732 -9.84 -27.64 4.06
CA VAL A 732 -10.02 -26.18 4.27
C VAL A 732 -9.22 -25.70 5.47
N ASN A 733 -9.22 -26.46 6.58
CA ASN A 733 -8.43 -26.11 7.76
C ASN A 733 -6.93 -26.17 7.48
N ALA A 734 -6.46 -27.19 6.74
CA ALA A 734 -5.07 -27.31 6.33
C ALA A 734 -4.64 -26.15 5.40
N LEU A 735 -5.47 -25.81 4.41
CA LEU A 735 -5.22 -24.67 3.51
C LEU A 735 -5.13 -23.34 4.27
N ARG A 736 -6.05 -23.09 5.22
CA ARG A 736 -6.00 -21.89 6.07
C ARG A 736 -4.74 -21.83 6.93
N ALA A 737 -4.30 -22.97 7.48
CA ALA A 737 -3.07 -23.07 8.25
C ALA A 737 -1.80 -22.80 7.39
N LEU A 738 -1.85 -23.14 6.09
CA LEU A 738 -0.79 -22.83 5.12
C LEU A 738 -0.78 -21.36 4.65
N GLY A 739 -1.68 -20.52 5.17
CA GLY A 739 -1.75 -19.09 4.83
C GLY A 739 -2.83 -18.72 3.81
N TYR A 740 -3.59 -19.68 3.28
CA TYR A 740 -4.75 -19.43 2.41
C TYR A 740 -5.99 -19.09 3.26
N VAL A 741 -5.90 -18.04 4.07
CA VAL A 741 -6.86 -17.69 5.14
C VAL A 741 -8.30 -17.49 4.66
N HIS A 742 -8.48 -17.13 3.38
CA HIS A 742 -9.79 -16.93 2.75
C HIS A 742 -10.34 -18.17 2.03
N THR A 743 -9.71 -19.33 2.18
CA THR A 743 -10.21 -20.57 1.59
C THR A 743 -11.65 -20.82 2.03
N ALA A 744 -12.51 -21.11 1.05
CA ALA A 744 -13.93 -21.34 1.29
C ALA A 744 -14.47 -22.47 0.42
N THR A 745 -15.43 -23.20 0.99
CA THR A 745 -16.34 -24.06 0.26
C THR A 745 -17.39 -23.19 -0.43
N ILE A 746 -17.45 -23.23 -1.75
CA ILE A 746 -18.29 -22.35 -2.56
C ILE A 746 -19.44 -23.08 -3.25
N GLY A 747 -19.50 -24.41 -3.17
CA GLY A 747 -20.49 -25.17 -3.91
C GLY A 747 -20.31 -26.68 -3.80
N ARG A 748 -21.08 -27.41 -4.61
CA ARG A 748 -20.99 -28.87 -4.71
C ARG A 748 -21.22 -29.35 -6.13
N ILE A 749 -20.66 -30.51 -6.45
CA ILE A 749 -20.81 -31.18 -7.72
C ILE A 749 -22.02 -32.12 -7.65
N MET A 750 -22.85 -32.08 -8.69
CA MET A 750 -24.07 -32.86 -8.80
C MET A 750 -23.96 -33.83 -9.98
N ALA A 751 -24.75 -34.90 -9.96
CA ALA A 751 -24.93 -35.72 -11.15
C ALA A 751 -25.47 -34.86 -12.30
N GLN A 752 -25.03 -35.15 -13.53
CA GLN A 752 -25.50 -34.45 -14.72
C GLN A 752 -27.00 -34.66 -14.92
N GLY A 753 -27.74 -33.56 -14.98
CA GLY A 753 -29.15 -33.55 -15.34
C GLY A 753 -29.39 -33.46 -16.86
N GLU A 754 -30.66 -33.31 -17.25
CA GLU A 754 -31.08 -33.18 -18.65
C GLU A 754 -30.89 -31.76 -19.22
N ALA A 755 -30.73 -30.75 -18.36
CA ALA A 755 -30.58 -29.36 -18.80
C ALA A 755 -29.21 -29.13 -19.45
N LEU A 756 -29.18 -28.34 -20.52
CA LEU A 756 -27.95 -28.02 -21.26
C LEU A 756 -26.98 -27.14 -20.47
N GLU A 757 -27.51 -26.35 -19.55
CA GLU A 757 -26.78 -25.48 -18.64
C GLU A 757 -26.25 -26.31 -17.45
N PRO A 758 -24.92 -26.46 -17.26
CA PRO A 758 -24.40 -27.34 -16.21
C PRO A 758 -24.39 -26.70 -14.82
N ILE A 759 -24.68 -25.40 -14.69
CA ILE A 759 -24.47 -24.66 -13.44
C ILE A 759 -25.78 -24.08 -12.91
N ILE A 760 -26.02 -24.26 -11.61
CA ILE A 760 -27.11 -23.61 -10.87
C ILE A 760 -26.53 -22.76 -9.74
N LEU A 761 -27.09 -21.57 -9.54
CA LEU A 761 -26.68 -20.65 -8.48
C LEU A 761 -27.62 -20.75 -7.26
N LYS A 762 -27.05 -20.58 -6.06
CA LYS A 762 -27.76 -20.49 -4.78
C LYS A 762 -27.27 -19.30 -3.95
N VAL A 763 -28.02 -19.00 -2.88
CA VAL A 763 -27.75 -17.96 -1.87
C VAL A 763 -27.62 -18.63 -0.52
#